data_AF-A0A918WP89-F1
#
_entry.id   AF-A0A918WP89-F1
#
_cell.length_a   1.000
_cell.length_b   1.000
_cell.length_c   1.000
_cell.angle_alpha   90.00
_cell.angle_beta   90.00
_cell.angle_gamma   90.00
#
_symmetry.space_group_name_H-M   'P 1'
#
loop_
_entity.id
_entity.type
_entity.pdbx_description
1 polymer ?
#
loop_
_entity_poly.entity_id
_entity_poly.type
_entity_poly.pdbx_seq_one_letter_code
_entity_poly.pdbx_strand_id
1 'polypeptide(L)'
;MQKQKIAVIGGGVGAITTVYAITQTPDWQTKYDITVYQLGWRIGGKGASGRNAEHGQRIEEHGLHIWAGFYDNAFRNMRACYDQLNSLGLRAADAPLGSFDQAFKPLSHLFLAENVGSTWRPWVIDLPTNDRPVGSETEVPGPFAMLQRILGIAAEFLEKDELSENALGLKAPPGLHLSVKKVHSHALGMAADGLKHAPADTNLLADLIRAAQKAVQAAETPANMEDDGYRRALMLLEIMLAYGHGVVTSDTFVSGYDILDQWEFTDWLRMNGASQKAVDYVAIRGCYDFVFGFAKGNTERQGDVGAGTAIRAMARLIFTYSTAIFHKMQAGMGDTIFGPYYQVLSAMGVRFEFFNAARELHLNSDKTAVQSIRMVRQAKVKAGTYQPLVDVKGLPCWPSEPQWDQLANGAELKALGVDFESEESPPTGTEYYLERGEDFDLVVLGASLGSLPYLTPELSEASPRWAKMLEKVQTVGTHAAQYWLNQTAEELGWDGLVAQHNAARALPPSPMQTVITGFAEPLDTWADMSHLLPREDWADQGPQSLAYFCAPAPDGETLEDFTQRVRGWNTSDLTTIWPKAKKGKGLDGGIFYPSGKNAFDQQYLRVNMFGSERYVLSVTGSVFHRLAPDESGFPNLFLAGDWTRCGMNAGCVEGATMSGIAAASAVTGVDLPNVGADDIPDASTVNDQAAYLSNSISRTSWPLTPFFARGEMTGWFMFYYLPREQVQALLADGIHLGPAPGAPPGMHPVGLSFCRYQNVRGSFLPGFTAMSPYGEATYAIPYTLTDQGGRAPLLYPRKLYVNNKTAIWAGKFWYAMPKSPAEITVTDSRFVASDDKGMRIEAEFEQQSDMRAFSTHPAFGAISDMLDLTFVTRKANGVLRYNAFNLEMAQAFVAPVHARVKVSDPDPNGFAPVDQAFRPLEGGEGLPGAFRIWCSWSLGNPFASGQMLNAAKARAFIRQGG
;
A
#
# COMPACT_ATOMS: atom_id res chain seq x y z
N MET A 1 -6.72 7.55 -43.10
CA MET A 1 -7.65 7.03 -42.06
C MET A 1 -8.19 8.22 -41.29
N GLN A 2 -9.42 8.15 -40.79
CA GLN A 2 -9.95 9.17 -39.89
C GLN A 2 -9.19 9.08 -38.56
N LYS A 3 -8.82 10.22 -37.97
CA LYS A 3 -8.18 10.24 -36.65
C LYS A 3 -9.14 9.70 -35.61
N GLN A 4 -8.65 8.88 -34.69
CA GLN A 4 -9.39 8.40 -33.54
C GLN A 4 -9.53 9.54 -32.52
N LYS A 5 -10.75 9.83 -32.09
CA LYS A 5 -11.04 10.92 -31.16
C LYS A 5 -10.90 10.44 -29.72
N ILE A 6 -10.18 11.20 -28.89
CA ILE A 6 -9.97 10.89 -27.48
C ILE A 6 -10.56 12.03 -26.64
N ALA A 7 -11.59 11.71 -25.85
CA ALA A 7 -12.10 12.59 -24.80
C ALA A 7 -11.36 12.32 -23.49
N VAL A 8 -10.64 13.31 -22.99
CA VAL A 8 -9.93 13.23 -21.71
C VAL A 8 -10.73 14.02 -20.67
N ILE A 9 -11.19 13.34 -19.63
CA ILE A 9 -12.02 13.95 -18.59
C ILE A 9 -11.14 14.27 -17.38
N GLY A 10 -10.92 15.57 -17.14
CA GLY A 10 -10.07 16.10 -16.07
C GLY A 10 -8.65 16.43 -16.51
N GLY A 11 -8.06 17.46 -15.88
CA GLY A 11 -6.73 17.99 -16.17
C GLY A 11 -5.68 17.73 -15.08
N GLY A 12 -5.83 16.68 -14.27
CA GLY A 12 -4.83 16.31 -13.24
C GLY A 12 -3.55 15.70 -13.82
N VAL A 13 -2.55 15.43 -12.95
CA VAL A 13 -1.24 14.88 -13.34
C VAL A 13 -1.36 13.65 -14.25
N GLY A 14 -2.20 12.67 -13.90
CA GLY A 14 -2.35 11.43 -14.68
C GLY A 14 -2.92 11.68 -16.08
N ALA A 15 -3.94 12.53 -16.18
CA ALA A 15 -4.55 12.89 -17.46
C ALA A 15 -3.57 13.62 -18.38
N ILE A 16 -2.90 14.66 -17.85
CA ILE A 16 -1.94 15.46 -18.62
C ILE A 16 -0.72 14.63 -19.00
N THR A 17 -0.26 13.75 -18.11
CA THR A 17 0.80 12.78 -18.44
C THR A 17 0.38 11.83 -19.56
N THR A 18 -0.86 11.31 -19.52
CA THR A 18 -1.39 10.43 -20.58
C THR A 18 -1.34 11.14 -21.93
N VAL A 19 -1.87 12.37 -21.98
CA VAL A 19 -1.88 13.18 -23.20
C VAL A 19 -0.46 13.47 -23.68
N TYR A 20 0.43 13.93 -22.79
CA TYR A 20 1.81 14.22 -23.12
C TYR A 20 2.53 12.99 -23.67
N ALA A 21 2.41 11.84 -22.99
CA ALA A 21 2.99 10.58 -23.40
C ALA A 21 2.48 10.11 -24.77
N ILE A 22 1.17 10.23 -25.07
CA ILE A 22 0.63 9.97 -26.41
C ILE A 22 1.29 10.87 -27.45
N THR A 23 1.48 12.16 -27.14
CA THR A 23 2.13 13.11 -28.06
C THR A 23 3.62 12.86 -28.29
N GLN A 24 4.26 12.02 -27.46
CA GLN A 24 5.63 11.57 -27.67
C GLN A 24 5.71 10.33 -28.59
N THR A 25 4.58 9.71 -28.95
CA THR A 25 4.58 8.57 -29.86
C THR A 25 4.67 9.00 -31.34
N PRO A 26 5.34 8.20 -32.20
CA PRO A 26 5.40 8.50 -33.63
C PRO A 26 4.02 8.59 -34.29
N ASP A 27 3.88 9.59 -35.17
CA ASP A 27 2.70 9.85 -36.00
C ASP A 27 1.40 10.10 -35.22
N TRP A 28 1.46 10.42 -33.92
CA TRP A 28 0.27 10.60 -33.08
C TRP A 28 -0.71 11.63 -33.68
N GLN A 29 -0.21 12.70 -34.31
CA GLN A 29 -1.02 13.75 -34.94
C GLN A 29 -1.87 13.23 -36.09
N THR A 30 -1.47 12.13 -36.74
CA THR A 30 -2.24 11.48 -37.82
C THR A 30 -3.20 10.41 -37.29
N LYS A 31 -2.96 9.93 -36.07
CA LYS A 31 -3.71 8.86 -35.42
C LYS A 31 -4.81 9.38 -34.51
N TYR A 32 -4.56 10.48 -33.79
CA TYR A 32 -5.42 10.93 -32.70
C TYR A 32 -5.86 12.40 -32.82
N ASP A 33 -7.09 12.67 -32.41
CA ASP A 33 -7.63 14.00 -32.12
C ASP A 33 -8.00 14.05 -30.64
N ILE A 34 -7.26 14.84 -29.85
CA ILE A 34 -7.33 14.79 -28.38
C ILE A 34 -7.97 16.08 -27.86
N THR A 35 -9.03 15.94 -27.06
CA THR A 35 -9.67 17.04 -26.34
C THR A 35 -9.67 16.76 -24.84
N VAL A 36 -9.12 17.70 -24.06
CA VAL A 36 -9.17 17.71 -22.60
C VAL A 36 -10.33 18.57 -22.15
N TYR A 37 -11.31 17.95 -21.47
CA TYR A 37 -12.43 18.63 -20.85
C TYR A 37 -12.10 18.92 -19.39
N GLN A 38 -12.12 20.21 -19.04
CA GLN A 38 -11.75 20.68 -17.71
C GLN A 38 -12.93 21.41 -17.08
N LEU A 39 -13.23 21.03 -15.84
CA LEU A 39 -14.33 21.56 -15.05
C LEU A 39 -14.24 23.10 -14.93
N GLY A 40 -13.09 23.62 -14.51
CA GLY A 40 -12.85 25.05 -14.28
C GLY A 40 -12.02 25.75 -15.35
N TRP A 41 -11.29 26.78 -14.95
CA TRP A 41 -10.43 27.60 -15.82
C TRP A 41 -8.96 27.14 -15.82
N ARG A 42 -8.60 26.18 -14.96
CA ARG A 42 -7.23 25.68 -14.81
C ARG A 42 -7.17 24.17 -14.90
N ILE A 43 -6.06 23.66 -15.42
CA ILE A 43 -5.68 22.26 -15.25
C ILE A 43 -4.75 22.16 -14.02
N GLY A 44 -4.56 20.95 -13.52
CA GLY A 44 -3.68 20.68 -12.38
C GLY A 44 -4.27 19.68 -11.38
N GLY A 45 -5.60 19.62 -11.29
CA GLY A 45 -6.28 18.88 -10.23
C GLY A 45 -5.75 19.32 -8.86
N LYS A 46 -5.40 18.36 -8.00
CA LYS A 46 -4.80 18.64 -6.68
C LYS A 46 -3.47 19.41 -6.72
N GLY A 47 -2.77 19.42 -7.86
CA GLY A 47 -1.55 20.20 -8.08
C GLY A 47 -1.79 21.60 -8.67
N ALA A 48 -3.05 22.05 -8.77
CA ALA A 48 -3.36 23.39 -9.24
C ALA A 48 -2.95 24.45 -8.20
N SER A 49 -2.41 25.56 -8.70
CA SER A 49 -2.07 26.75 -7.91
C SER A 49 -2.59 28.01 -8.62
N GLY A 50 -2.79 29.09 -7.87
CA GLY A 50 -3.30 30.37 -8.41
C GLY A 50 -2.44 31.57 -8.04
N ARG A 51 -2.45 32.58 -8.90
CA ARG A 51 -1.89 33.91 -8.64
C ARG A 51 -2.99 34.87 -8.20
N ASN A 52 -2.94 35.29 -6.94
CA ASN A 52 -3.91 36.22 -6.38
C ASN A 52 -3.47 37.68 -6.61
N ALA A 53 -4.02 38.27 -7.67
CA ALA A 53 -3.69 39.63 -8.09
C ALA A 53 -4.07 40.70 -7.05
N GLU A 54 -5.11 40.47 -6.23
CA GLU A 54 -5.54 41.41 -5.19
C GLU A 54 -4.52 41.53 -4.05
N HIS A 55 -3.68 40.51 -3.89
CA HIS A 55 -2.69 40.43 -2.82
C HIS A 55 -1.25 40.36 -3.33
N GLY A 56 -0.93 41.05 -4.43
CA GLY A 56 0.43 41.12 -4.94
C GLY A 56 0.88 39.83 -5.64
N GLN A 57 -0.01 39.19 -6.38
CA GLN A 57 0.25 37.95 -7.13
C GLN A 57 0.77 36.81 -6.25
N ARG A 58 0.25 36.71 -5.02
CA ARG A 58 0.52 35.60 -4.09
C ARG A 58 0.30 34.27 -4.79
N ILE A 59 1.20 33.32 -4.56
CA ILE A 59 1.00 31.93 -4.99
C ILE A 59 0.12 31.27 -3.96
N GLU A 60 -1.10 30.89 -4.33
CA GLU A 60 -2.04 30.17 -3.48
C GLU A 60 -2.16 28.73 -3.98
N GLU A 61 -1.68 27.78 -3.18
CA GLU A 61 -1.67 26.36 -3.51
C GLU A 61 -2.88 25.64 -2.90
N HIS A 62 -3.32 24.57 -3.56
CA HIS A 62 -4.24 23.60 -2.98
C HIS A 62 -3.70 22.98 -1.68
N GLY A 63 -2.39 22.77 -1.60
CA GLY A 63 -1.68 22.22 -0.45
C GLY A 63 -0.16 22.23 -0.66
N LEU A 64 0.59 21.73 0.32
CA LEU A 64 2.05 21.67 0.20
C LEU A 64 2.46 20.57 -0.80
N HIS A 65 3.22 20.95 -1.83
CA HIS A 65 3.76 20.03 -2.82
C HIS A 65 5.29 20.06 -2.83
N ILE A 66 5.90 18.91 -2.55
CA ILE A 66 7.35 18.70 -2.63
C ILE A 66 7.61 17.48 -3.49
N TRP A 67 8.58 17.58 -4.41
CA TRP A 67 8.93 16.50 -5.32
C TRP A 67 10.06 15.66 -4.73
N ALA A 68 9.83 14.37 -4.55
CA ALA A 68 10.87 13.46 -4.07
C ALA A 68 11.84 13.09 -5.18
N GLY A 69 13.14 13.01 -4.88
CA GLY A 69 14.20 12.75 -5.85
C GLY A 69 14.14 11.39 -6.54
N PHE A 70 13.25 10.49 -6.11
CA PHE A 70 12.97 9.20 -6.76
C PHE A 70 11.79 9.25 -7.75
N TYR A 71 11.17 10.41 -7.96
CA TYR A 71 10.07 10.60 -8.92
C TYR A 71 10.59 10.60 -10.37
N ASP A 72 11.21 9.49 -10.77
CA ASP A 72 11.98 9.38 -12.00
C ASP A 72 11.13 9.62 -13.24
N ASN A 73 9.91 9.08 -13.28
CA ASN A 73 9.03 9.25 -14.42
C ASN A 73 8.55 10.71 -14.53
N ALA A 74 8.17 11.31 -13.40
CA ALA A 74 7.72 12.70 -13.39
C ALA A 74 8.83 13.67 -13.80
N PHE A 75 10.05 13.51 -13.26
CA PHE A 75 11.18 14.34 -13.65
C PHE A 75 11.61 14.15 -15.10
N ARG A 76 11.59 12.92 -15.61
CA ARG A 76 11.88 12.62 -17.03
C ARG A 76 10.92 13.38 -17.95
N ASN A 77 9.63 13.30 -17.68
CA ASN A 77 8.62 14.01 -18.48
C ASN A 77 8.78 15.52 -18.37
N MET A 78 9.08 16.06 -17.19
CA MET A 78 9.29 17.50 -17.03
C MET A 78 10.53 18.01 -17.77
N ARG A 79 11.66 17.29 -17.72
CA ARG A 79 12.85 17.64 -18.51
C ARG A 79 12.52 17.71 -20.00
N ALA A 80 11.90 16.65 -20.53
CA ALA A 80 11.49 16.59 -21.92
C ALA A 80 10.50 17.72 -22.28
N CYS A 81 9.56 18.05 -21.38
CA CYS A 81 8.60 19.12 -21.60
C CYS A 81 9.28 20.50 -21.65
N TYR A 82 10.25 20.77 -20.77
CA TYR A 82 11.01 22.03 -20.79
C TYR A 82 11.91 22.14 -22.03
N ASP A 83 12.56 21.06 -22.45
CA ASP A 83 13.34 21.04 -23.69
C ASP A 83 12.43 21.31 -24.90
N GLN A 84 11.25 20.69 -24.92
CA GLN A 84 10.28 20.87 -25.96
C GLN A 84 9.70 22.29 -25.99
N LEU A 85 9.41 22.88 -24.83
CA LEU A 85 8.97 24.27 -24.68
C LEU A 85 9.95 25.24 -25.34
N ASN A 86 11.26 25.03 -25.15
CA ASN A 86 12.31 25.80 -25.80
C ASN A 86 12.38 25.53 -27.32
N SER A 87 12.33 24.26 -27.72
CA SER A 87 12.43 23.87 -29.14
C SER A 87 11.30 24.42 -30.01
N LEU A 88 10.11 24.60 -29.41
CA LEU A 88 8.94 25.19 -30.05
C LEU A 88 8.93 26.73 -29.99
N GLY A 89 9.94 27.35 -29.36
CA GLY A 89 10.03 28.81 -29.22
C GLY A 89 8.96 29.41 -28.30
N LEU A 90 8.34 28.61 -27.42
CA LEU A 90 7.25 29.06 -26.54
C LEU A 90 7.78 29.79 -25.30
N ARG A 91 9.00 29.47 -24.86
CA ARG A 91 9.73 30.16 -23.79
C ARG A 91 11.21 30.06 -24.08
N ALA A 92 11.97 31.14 -23.91
CA ALA A 92 13.42 31.10 -24.08
C ALA A 92 14.10 30.49 -22.84
N ALA A 93 15.26 29.85 -23.02
CA ALA A 93 15.95 29.15 -21.94
C ALA A 93 16.44 30.08 -20.82
N ASP A 94 16.67 31.35 -21.12
CA ASP A 94 17.06 32.43 -20.21
C ASP A 94 15.87 33.21 -19.63
N ALA A 95 14.65 32.99 -20.12
CA ALA A 95 13.44 33.54 -19.53
C ALA A 95 13.18 32.94 -18.14
N PRO A 96 12.36 33.58 -17.29
CA PRO A 96 11.98 33.02 -15.99
C PRO A 96 11.46 31.58 -16.10
N LEU A 97 12.14 30.65 -15.42
CA LEU A 97 11.85 29.22 -15.51
C LEU A 97 11.79 28.74 -16.97
N GLY A 98 12.78 29.15 -17.76
CA GLY A 98 12.96 28.74 -19.15
C GLY A 98 13.50 27.32 -19.31
N SER A 99 14.08 26.76 -18.25
CA SER A 99 14.69 25.43 -18.25
C SER A 99 14.35 24.66 -16.98
N PHE A 100 14.48 23.32 -17.07
CA PHE A 100 14.27 22.42 -15.94
C PHE A 100 15.13 22.78 -14.72
N ASP A 101 16.43 23.07 -14.93
CA ASP A 101 17.36 23.37 -13.83
C ASP A 101 17.06 24.72 -13.16
N GLN A 102 16.35 25.63 -13.83
CA GLN A 102 15.82 26.84 -13.19
C GLN A 102 14.53 26.56 -12.43
N ALA A 103 13.70 25.61 -12.90
CA ALA A 103 12.41 25.25 -12.34
C ALA A 103 12.51 24.42 -11.05
N PHE A 104 13.53 23.58 -10.92
CA PHE A 104 13.72 22.70 -9.77
C PHE A 104 15.08 22.91 -9.11
N LYS A 105 15.10 23.03 -7.78
CA LYS A 105 16.32 23.09 -6.98
C LYS A 105 16.35 22.00 -5.92
N PRO A 106 17.50 21.32 -5.71
CA PRO A 106 17.59 20.23 -4.75
C PRO A 106 17.44 20.72 -3.31
N LEU A 107 16.89 19.85 -2.46
CA LEU A 107 16.79 19.98 -1.01
C LEU A 107 17.23 18.66 -0.38
N SER A 108 18.38 18.66 0.31
CA SER A 108 19.02 17.47 0.87
C SER A 108 18.52 17.08 2.26
N HIS A 109 17.84 17.99 2.95
CA HIS A 109 17.45 17.82 4.33
C HIS A 109 15.94 17.93 4.54
N LEU A 110 15.47 17.24 5.56
CA LEU A 110 14.13 17.35 6.12
C LEU A 110 14.19 17.34 7.64
N PHE A 111 13.05 17.57 8.27
CA PHE A 111 12.92 17.60 9.71
C PHE A 111 11.75 16.74 10.18
N LEU A 112 11.86 16.19 11.38
CA LEU A 112 10.78 15.49 12.07
C LEU A 112 10.59 16.11 13.46
N ALA A 113 9.34 16.36 13.87
CA ALA A 113 9.04 16.93 15.18
C ALA A 113 8.87 15.82 16.24
N GLU A 114 9.93 15.53 17.00
CA GLU A 114 9.83 14.51 18.06
C GLU A 114 9.13 15.08 19.30
N ASN A 115 8.10 14.41 19.79
CA ASN A 115 7.54 14.73 21.11
C ASN A 115 8.20 13.86 22.19
N VAL A 116 9.14 14.45 22.94
CA VAL A 116 9.83 13.75 24.03
C VAL A 116 9.35 14.31 25.36
N GLY A 117 8.55 13.51 26.07
CA GLY A 117 7.85 13.91 27.30
C GLY A 117 6.71 14.89 26.99
N SER A 118 7.00 16.19 27.07
CA SER A 118 6.06 17.27 26.73
C SER A 118 6.71 18.40 25.94
N THR A 119 7.84 18.10 25.28
CA THR A 119 8.63 19.08 24.52
C THR A 119 8.80 18.60 23.10
N TRP A 120 8.51 19.49 22.15
CA TRP A 120 8.81 19.29 20.74
C TRP A 120 10.31 19.51 20.48
N ARG A 121 10.99 18.46 20.05
CA ARG A 121 12.41 18.46 19.68
C ARG A 121 12.51 18.28 18.16
N PRO A 122 12.80 19.32 17.37
CA PRO A 122 12.98 19.17 15.94
C PRO A 122 14.25 18.35 15.66
N TRP A 123 14.10 17.25 14.93
CA TRP A 123 15.19 16.42 14.46
C TRP A 123 15.49 16.75 13.00
N VAL A 124 16.71 17.22 12.71
CA VAL A 124 17.17 17.40 11.34
C VAL A 124 17.80 16.13 10.79
N ILE A 125 17.47 15.80 9.55
CA ILE A 125 18.04 14.70 8.79
C ILE A 125 18.61 15.28 7.50
N ASP A 126 19.92 15.53 7.47
CA ASP A 126 20.63 16.00 6.27
C ASP A 126 21.24 14.80 5.52
N LEU A 127 20.60 14.41 4.42
CA LEU A 127 21.00 13.26 3.63
C LEU A 127 22.06 13.67 2.59
N PRO A 128 23.00 12.77 2.26
CA PRO A 128 24.02 13.06 1.27
C PRO A 128 23.40 13.33 -0.12
N THR A 129 24.00 14.23 -0.88
CA THR A 129 23.66 14.40 -2.30
C THR A 129 24.42 13.40 -3.17
N ASN A 130 24.00 13.21 -4.42
CA ASN A 130 24.69 12.37 -5.40
C ASN A 130 24.68 13.00 -6.80
N ASP A 131 25.52 12.51 -7.70
CA ASP A 131 25.68 13.06 -9.06
C ASP A 131 24.68 12.51 -10.08
N ARG A 132 23.70 11.69 -9.65
CA ARG A 132 22.70 11.11 -10.56
C ARG A 132 21.65 12.16 -10.90
N PRO A 133 21.44 12.51 -12.19
CA PRO A 133 20.38 13.45 -12.56
C PRO A 133 19.00 12.86 -12.27
N VAL A 134 18.09 13.63 -11.65
CA VAL A 134 16.70 13.17 -11.47
C VAL A 134 16.05 12.80 -12.80
N GLY A 135 15.28 11.70 -12.83
CA GLY A 135 14.63 11.18 -14.04
C GLY A 135 15.52 10.37 -14.98
N SER A 136 16.78 10.13 -14.61
CA SER A 136 17.72 9.31 -15.39
C SER A 136 17.65 7.82 -15.09
N GLU A 137 17.09 7.40 -13.95
CA GLU A 137 17.02 5.99 -13.55
C GLU A 137 16.13 5.19 -14.49
N THR A 138 16.59 4.01 -14.90
CA THR A 138 15.84 3.12 -15.82
C THR A 138 15.25 1.90 -15.12
N GLU A 139 15.64 1.64 -13.88
CA GLU A 139 15.21 0.50 -13.08
C GLU A 139 15.14 0.86 -11.60
N VAL A 140 14.33 0.13 -10.83
CA VAL A 140 14.25 0.26 -9.38
C VAL A 140 14.77 -1.03 -8.74
N PRO A 141 15.55 -0.98 -7.65
CA PRO A 141 15.98 -2.18 -6.96
C PRO A 141 14.79 -3.02 -6.49
N GLY A 142 14.77 -4.29 -6.87
CA GLY A 142 13.80 -5.25 -6.32
C GLY A 142 13.99 -5.46 -4.81
N PRO A 143 13.04 -6.12 -4.12
CA PRO A 143 13.00 -6.09 -2.66
C PRO A 143 14.23 -6.65 -1.94
N PHE A 144 14.89 -7.67 -2.50
CA PHE A 144 16.12 -8.20 -1.92
C PHE A 144 17.33 -7.27 -2.10
N ALA A 145 17.48 -6.67 -3.28
CA ALA A 145 18.52 -5.68 -3.54
C ALA A 145 18.33 -4.43 -2.67
N MET A 146 17.07 -4.04 -2.41
CA MET A 146 16.74 -2.99 -1.46
C MET A 146 17.17 -3.35 -0.03
N LEU A 147 16.86 -4.57 0.44
CA LEU A 147 17.29 -5.04 1.76
C LEU A 147 18.82 -5.02 1.90
N GLN A 148 19.56 -5.50 0.90
CA GLN A 148 21.02 -5.48 0.90
C GLN A 148 21.55 -4.04 0.98
N ARG A 149 20.98 -3.11 0.21
CA ARG A 149 21.34 -1.69 0.25
C ARG A 149 21.14 -1.08 1.64
N ILE A 150 19.98 -1.34 2.26
CA ILE A 150 19.64 -0.83 3.59
C ILE A 150 20.60 -1.38 4.65
N LEU A 151 20.85 -2.69 4.65
CA LEU A 151 21.78 -3.34 5.57
C LEU A 151 23.22 -2.86 5.40
N GLY A 152 23.65 -2.61 4.16
CA GLY A 152 24.98 -2.09 3.87
C GLY A 152 25.19 -0.69 4.43
N ILE A 153 24.23 0.20 4.20
CA ILE A 153 24.25 1.56 4.75
C ILE A 153 24.28 1.51 6.29
N ALA A 154 23.43 0.67 6.90
CA ALA A 154 23.41 0.50 8.36
C ALA A 154 24.73 -0.03 8.93
N ALA A 155 25.33 -1.03 8.29
CA ALA A 155 26.61 -1.59 8.71
C ALA A 155 27.73 -0.54 8.60
N GLU A 156 27.78 0.22 7.51
CA GLU A 156 28.76 1.30 7.34
C GLU A 156 28.60 2.41 8.39
N PHE A 157 27.37 2.79 8.74
CA PHE A 157 27.11 3.77 9.78
C PHE A 157 27.57 3.27 11.17
N LEU A 158 27.39 1.98 11.46
CA LEU A 158 27.76 1.38 12.74
C LEU A 158 29.27 1.05 12.86
N GLU A 159 29.97 0.79 11.75
CA GLU A 159 31.42 0.51 11.77
C GLU A 159 32.29 1.76 11.93
N LYS A 160 31.80 2.93 11.55
CA LYS A 160 32.53 4.22 11.63
C LYS A 160 32.66 4.79 13.06
N ASP A 161 32.44 3.96 14.09
CA ASP A 161 32.42 4.30 15.52
C ASP A 161 33.82 4.68 16.10
N GLU A 162 34.88 4.70 15.28
CA GLU A 162 36.24 5.12 15.70
C GLU A 162 36.72 6.47 15.12
N LEU A 163 35.87 7.22 14.42
CA LEU A 163 36.13 8.65 14.17
C LEU A 163 34.85 9.46 14.42
N SER A 164 34.91 10.27 15.46
CA SER A 164 33.88 11.22 15.88
C SER A 164 33.28 11.99 14.70
N GLU A 165 31.94 12.04 14.69
CA GLU A 165 31.07 12.98 13.94
C GLU A 165 30.59 12.53 12.55
N ASN A 166 29.56 11.66 12.52
CA ASN A 166 28.74 11.43 11.33
C ASN A 166 27.79 12.62 11.05
N ALA A 167 27.49 12.84 9.77
CA ALA A 167 26.65 13.95 9.29
C ALA A 167 25.17 13.88 9.74
N LEU A 168 24.72 12.73 10.28
CA LEU A 168 23.33 12.55 10.74
C LEU A 168 23.16 12.79 12.25
N GLY A 169 24.24 13.00 12.99
CA GLY A 169 24.20 13.19 14.45
C GLY A 169 23.77 11.95 15.26
N LEU A 170 23.79 10.75 14.67
CA LEU A 170 23.38 9.50 15.31
C LEU A 170 24.52 8.92 16.17
N LYS A 171 24.18 8.15 17.22
CA LYS A 171 25.18 7.46 18.07
C LYS A 171 24.90 5.96 18.14
N ALA A 172 25.93 5.14 18.13
CA ALA A 172 25.82 3.68 18.16
C ALA A 172 26.24 3.12 19.52
N PRO A 173 25.41 2.29 20.20
CA PRO A 173 25.88 1.60 21.39
C PRO A 173 26.98 0.58 21.05
N PRO A 174 28.00 0.41 21.93
CA PRO A 174 29.12 -0.49 21.67
C PRO A 174 28.69 -1.93 21.33
N GLY A 175 29.33 -2.52 20.33
CA GLY A 175 29.13 -3.92 19.93
C GLY A 175 27.93 -4.19 19.01
N LEU A 176 27.04 -3.21 18.80
CA LEU A 176 25.86 -3.40 17.94
C LEU A 176 26.23 -3.59 16.46
N HIS A 177 27.35 -3.00 16.03
CA HIS A 177 27.91 -3.17 14.68
C HIS A 177 28.15 -4.66 14.33
N LEU A 178 28.57 -5.48 15.30
CA LEU A 178 28.84 -6.91 15.07
C LEU A 178 27.57 -7.68 14.70
N SER A 179 26.44 -7.34 15.31
CA SER A 179 25.15 -7.99 15.05
C SER A 179 24.65 -7.63 13.65
N VAL A 180 24.66 -6.34 13.29
CA VAL A 180 24.22 -5.89 11.96
C VAL A 180 25.16 -6.36 10.86
N LYS A 181 26.48 -6.36 11.10
CA LYS A 181 27.47 -6.87 10.15
C LYS A 181 27.26 -8.35 9.82
N LYS A 182 26.88 -9.18 10.79
CA LYS A 182 26.56 -10.60 10.54
C LYS A 182 25.35 -10.77 9.62
N VAL A 183 24.29 -10.00 9.87
CA VAL A 183 23.10 -9.98 9.01
C VAL A 183 23.47 -9.55 7.59
N HIS A 184 24.19 -8.43 7.46
CA HIS A 184 24.63 -7.90 6.18
C HIS A 184 25.54 -8.88 5.41
N SER A 185 26.54 -9.46 6.08
CA SER A 185 27.49 -10.39 5.46
C SER A 185 26.81 -11.65 4.94
N HIS A 186 25.82 -12.18 5.68
CA HIS A 186 25.04 -13.33 5.23
C HIS A 186 24.17 -12.96 4.02
N ALA A 187 23.46 -11.82 4.08
CA ALA A 187 22.65 -11.34 2.95
C ALA A 187 23.49 -11.08 1.69
N LEU A 188 24.72 -10.57 1.81
CA LEU A 188 25.63 -10.41 0.67
C LEU A 188 26.10 -11.75 0.06
N GLY A 189 26.16 -12.81 0.87
CA GLY A 189 26.55 -14.15 0.40
C GLY A 189 25.45 -14.90 -0.36
N MET A 190 24.20 -14.43 -0.29
CA MET A 190 23.05 -15.04 -0.97
C MET A 190 23.00 -14.62 -2.45
N ALA A 191 22.32 -15.42 -3.29
CA ALA A 191 22.11 -15.08 -4.69
C ALA A 191 21.35 -13.75 -4.86
N ALA A 192 21.74 -12.92 -5.83
CA ALA A 192 21.06 -11.64 -6.09
C ALA A 192 19.59 -11.82 -6.52
N ASP A 193 19.31 -12.92 -7.22
CA ASP A 193 17.97 -13.30 -7.64
C ASP A 193 17.24 -14.04 -6.51
N GLY A 194 16.19 -13.40 -5.98
CA GLY A 194 15.36 -13.93 -4.89
C GLY A 194 14.74 -15.30 -5.17
N LEU A 195 14.49 -15.62 -6.44
CA LEU A 195 13.95 -16.92 -6.86
C LEU A 195 14.94 -18.08 -6.63
N LYS A 196 16.22 -17.78 -6.43
CA LYS A 196 17.29 -18.77 -6.22
C LYS A 196 17.65 -18.98 -4.76
N HIS A 197 16.95 -18.33 -3.82
CA HIS A 197 17.23 -18.46 -2.40
C HIS A 197 16.80 -19.83 -1.87
N ALA A 198 17.71 -20.55 -1.21
CA ALA A 198 17.34 -21.77 -0.51
C ALA A 198 16.62 -21.43 0.81
N PRO A 199 15.61 -22.22 1.23
CA PRO A 199 14.93 -22.00 2.51
C PRO A 199 15.89 -21.94 3.71
N ALA A 200 16.99 -22.69 3.68
CA ALA A 200 18.01 -22.67 4.72
C ALA A 200 18.69 -21.30 4.86
N ASP A 201 19.00 -20.64 3.73
CA ASP A 201 19.65 -19.33 3.72
C ASP A 201 18.73 -18.24 4.27
N THR A 202 17.45 -18.27 3.87
CA THR A 202 16.44 -17.32 4.36
C THR A 202 16.13 -17.52 5.83
N ASN A 203 16.10 -18.77 6.32
CA ASN A 203 15.90 -19.07 7.74
C ASN A 203 17.08 -18.57 8.59
N LEU A 204 18.32 -18.82 8.14
CA LEU A 204 19.50 -18.30 8.84
C LEU A 204 19.52 -16.78 8.85
N LEU A 205 19.15 -16.12 7.74
CA LEU A 205 19.05 -14.66 7.69
C LEU A 205 18.02 -14.15 8.71
N ALA A 206 16.84 -14.77 8.79
CA ALA A 206 15.80 -14.41 9.76
C ALA A 206 16.29 -14.58 11.21
N ASP A 207 16.98 -15.68 11.52
CA ASP A 207 17.56 -15.94 12.85
C ASP A 207 18.62 -14.89 13.24
N LEU A 208 19.49 -14.51 12.30
CA LEU A 208 20.47 -13.45 12.50
C LEU A 208 19.80 -12.09 12.76
N ILE A 209 18.72 -11.79 12.02
CA ILE A 209 17.94 -10.57 12.25
C ILE A 209 17.30 -10.58 13.63
N ARG A 210 16.69 -11.70 14.06
CA ARG A 210 16.12 -11.86 15.41
C ARG A 210 17.17 -11.66 16.50
N ALA A 211 18.38 -12.17 16.30
CA ALA A 211 19.48 -11.94 17.23
C ALA A 211 19.90 -10.46 17.28
N ALA A 212 19.94 -9.78 16.14
CA ALA A 212 20.22 -8.35 16.08
C ALA A 212 19.12 -7.52 16.74
N GLN A 213 17.84 -7.84 16.54
CA GLN A 213 16.71 -7.18 17.21
C GLN A 213 16.84 -7.24 18.73
N LYS A 214 17.16 -8.41 19.29
CA LYS A 214 17.41 -8.58 20.73
C LYS A 214 18.57 -7.71 21.22
N ALA A 215 19.62 -7.58 20.42
CA ALA A 215 20.77 -6.73 20.77
C ALA A 215 20.41 -5.23 20.77
N VAL A 216 19.64 -4.77 19.78
CA VAL A 216 19.10 -3.39 19.73
C VAL A 216 18.24 -3.11 20.96
N GLN A 217 17.26 -3.98 21.23
CA GLN A 217 16.32 -3.81 22.35
C GLN A 217 17.03 -3.84 23.72
N ALA A 218 18.07 -4.66 23.87
CA ALA A 218 18.88 -4.67 25.09
C ALA A 218 19.67 -3.36 25.28
N ALA A 219 19.97 -2.63 24.21
CA ALA A 219 20.66 -1.35 24.25
C ALA A 219 19.72 -0.15 24.53
N GLU A 220 18.41 -0.33 24.56
CA GLU A 220 17.41 0.71 24.89
C GLU A 220 17.31 0.99 26.39
N THR A 221 18.45 1.25 27.03
CA THR A 221 18.50 1.67 28.44
C THR A 221 17.90 3.07 28.61
N PRO A 222 17.38 3.43 29.80
CA PRO A 222 16.84 4.77 30.05
C PRO A 222 17.81 5.91 29.69
N ALA A 223 19.12 5.71 29.90
CA ALA A 223 20.14 6.70 29.54
C ALA A 223 20.26 6.89 28.03
N ASN A 224 20.25 5.80 27.25
CA ASN A 224 20.30 5.87 25.79
C ASN A 224 19.02 6.44 25.19
N MET A 225 17.87 6.23 25.84
CA MET A 225 16.59 6.77 25.38
C MET A 225 16.40 8.26 25.71
N GLU A 226 17.11 8.81 26.71
CA GLU A 226 17.08 10.26 26.98
C GLU A 226 18.00 11.05 26.03
N ASP A 227 19.09 10.44 25.55
CA ASP A 227 20.00 11.03 24.57
C ASP A 227 19.43 10.91 23.14
N ASP A 228 19.17 12.05 22.50
CA ASP A 228 18.56 12.10 21.17
C ASP A 228 19.32 11.27 20.12
N GLY A 229 20.66 11.30 20.14
CA GLY A 229 21.49 10.59 19.14
C GLY A 229 21.42 9.07 19.26
N TYR A 230 21.42 8.54 20.50
CA TYR A 230 21.26 7.10 20.74
C TYR A 230 19.82 6.64 20.50
N ARG A 231 18.84 7.38 21.00
CA ARG A 231 17.41 7.07 20.81
C ARG A 231 17.05 6.97 19.33
N ARG A 232 17.40 7.98 18.52
CA ARG A 232 17.14 8.01 17.07
C ARG A 232 17.75 6.81 16.36
N ALA A 233 19.02 6.50 16.66
CA ALA A 233 19.71 5.37 16.06
C ALA A 233 19.07 4.02 16.41
N LEU A 234 18.71 3.82 17.68
CA LEU A 234 18.08 2.58 18.15
C LEU A 234 16.69 2.38 17.53
N MET A 235 15.86 3.42 17.48
CA MET A 235 14.52 3.33 16.87
C MET A 235 14.62 3.06 15.36
N LEU A 236 15.53 3.72 14.63
CA LEU A 236 15.76 3.45 13.21
C LEU A 236 16.25 2.01 12.97
N LEU A 237 17.15 1.49 13.82
CA LEU A 237 17.62 0.10 13.73
C LEU A 237 16.52 -0.91 14.02
N GLU A 238 15.66 -0.64 14.99
CA GLU A 238 14.53 -1.51 15.31
C GLU A 238 13.54 -1.58 14.13
N ILE A 239 13.17 -0.44 13.55
CA ILE A 239 12.29 -0.36 12.37
C ILE A 239 12.93 -1.10 11.18
N MET A 240 14.20 -0.84 10.90
CA MET A 240 14.95 -1.48 9.81
C MET A 240 15.03 -3.00 9.96
N LEU A 241 15.30 -3.50 11.16
CA LEU A 241 15.39 -4.94 11.41
C LEU A 241 14.01 -5.61 11.39
N ALA A 242 12.94 -4.93 11.83
CA ALA A 242 11.57 -5.42 11.67
C ALA A 242 11.18 -5.48 10.18
N TYR A 243 11.50 -4.45 9.40
CA TYR A 243 11.38 -4.48 7.94
C TYR A 243 12.14 -5.68 7.34
N GLY A 244 13.42 -5.83 7.70
CA GLY A 244 14.26 -6.92 7.21
C GLY A 244 13.71 -8.30 7.57
N HIS A 245 13.25 -8.50 8.80
CA HIS A 245 12.63 -9.75 9.23
C HIS A 245 11.40 -10.05 8.36
N GLY A 246 10.50 -9.07 8.22
CA GLY A 246 9.25 -9.25 7.51
C GLY A 246 9.45 -9.64 6.04
N VAL A 247 10.30 -8.93 5.31
CA VAL A 247 10.55 -9.24 3.89
C VAL A 247 11.31 -10.56 3.70
N VAL A 248 12.16 -10.97 4.65
CA VAL A 248 12.87 -12.25 4.60
C VAL A 248 11.91 -13.41 4.87
N THR A 249 10.95 -13.24 5.79
CA THR A 249 10.00 -14.29 6.17
C THR A 249 8.74 -14.35 5.29
N SER A 250 8.51 -13.38 4.42
CA SER A 250 7.44 -13.38 3.41
C SER A 250 7.92 -13.79 2.01
N ASP A 251 6.99 -13.97 1.08
CA ASP A 251 7.31 -14.18 -0.35
C ASP A 251 7.70 -12.87 -1.09
N THR A 252 8.10 -11.82 -0.36
CA THR A 252 8.33 -10.49 -0.96
C THR A 252 9.46 -10.50 -2.00
N PHE A 253 10.50 -11.32 -1.84
CA PHE A 253 11.59 -11.40 -2.81
C PHE A 253 11.20 -12.04 -4.14
N VAL A 254 10.05 -12.73 -4.19
CA VAL A 254 9.56 -13.43 -5.39
C VAL A 254 8.23 -12.88 -5.91
N SER A 255 7.49 -12.15 -5.08
CA SER A 255 6.15 -11.62 -5.41
C SER A 255 6.02 -10.10 -5.27
N GLY A 256 7.08 -9.39 -4.89
CA GLY A 256 7.06 -7.93 -4.70
C GLY A 256 6.45 -7.50 -3.37
N TYR A 257 6.31 -6.19 -3.17
CA TYR A 257 5.78 -5.59 -1.95
C TYR A 257 4.25 -5.61 -1.86
N ASP A 258 3.52 -5.69 -2.98
CA ASP A 258 2.05 -5.66 -2.99
C ASP A 258 1.42 -6.76 -2.10
N ILE A 259 2.11 -7.89 -1.92
CA ILE A 259 1.63 -8.98 -1.05
C ILE A 259 1.52 -8.56 0.42
N LEU A 260 2.26 -7.52 0.80
CA LEU A 260 2.29 -6.99 2.16
C LEU A 260 1.11 -6.06 2.44
N ASP A 261 0.40 -5.57 1.42
CA ASP A 261 -0.70 -4.61 1.60
C ASP A 261 -1.93 -5.20 2.29
N GLN A 262 -1.98 -6.50 2.51
CA GLN A 262 -3.01 -7.13 3.35
C GLN A 262 -2.90 -6.75 4.83
N TRP A 263 -1.77 -6.19 5.25
CA TRP A 263 -1.54 -5.73 6.61
C TRP A 263 -1.42 -4.20 6.66
N GLU A 264 -1.89 -3.65 7.77
CA GLU A 264 -1.58 -2.29 8.17
C GLU A 264 -0.08 -2.20 8.48
N PHE A 265 0.57 -1.10 8.09
CA PHE A 265 2.01 -0.93 8.16
C PHE A 265 2.60 -1.16 9.56
N THR A 266 2.04 -0.53 10.60
CA THR A 266 2.58 -0.72 11.96
C THR A 266 2.21 -2.06 12.57
N ASP A 267 1.05 -2.63 12.25
CA ASP A 267 0.72 -4.01 12.65
C ASP A 267 1.72 -5.01 12.05
N TRP A 268 2.07 -4.84 10.78
CA TRP A 268 3.08 -5.65 10.12
C TRP A 268 4.47 -5.50 10.77
N LEU A 269 4.87 -4.28 11.15
CA LEU A 269 6.12 -4.07 11.88
C LEU A 269 6.12 -4.76 13.25
N ARG A 270 5.01 -4.69 14.01
CA ARG A 270 4.85 -5.38 15.31
C ARG A 270 4.97 -6.90 15.15
N MET A 271 4.27 -7.48 14.16
CA MET A 271 4.36 -8.92 13.84
C MET A 271 5.82 -9.35 13.55
N ASN A 272 6.63 -8.43 13.02
CA ASN A 272 8.01 -8.66 12.67
C ASN A 272 9.02 -8.22 13.73
N GLY A 273 8.57 -7.92 14.95
CA GLY A 273 9.42 -7.71 16.13
C GLY A 273 9.74 -6.27 16.49
N ALA A 274 9.08 -5.28 15.87
CA ALA A 274 9.17 -3.90 16.33
C ALA A 274 8.43 -3.71 17.66
N SER A 275 9.05 -3.00 18.61
CA SER A 275 8.43 -2.59 19.86
C SER A 275 7.35 -1.52 19.65
N GLN A 276 6.50 -1.32 20.66
CA GLN A 276 5.51 -0.24 20.65
C GLN A 276 6.19 1.15 20.53
N LYS A 277 7.38 1.33 21.13
CA LYS A 277 8.15 2.57 21.04
C LYS A 277 8.61 2.87 19.62
N ALA A 278 9.03 1.85 18.86
CA ALA A 278 9.46 2.01 17.48
C ALA A 278 8.30 2.32 16.53
N VAL A 279 7.12 1.73 16.74
CA VAL A 279 5.95 2.02 15.89
C VAL A 279 5.30 3.37 16.22
N ASP A 280 5.39 3.85 17.46
CA ASP A 280 4.96 5.20 17.85
C ASP A 280 5.99 6.28 17.50
N TYR A 281 7.11 5.90 16.89
CA TYR A 281 8.22 6.80 16.63
C TYR A 281 7.91 7.79 15.50
N VAL A 282 8.47 9.00 15.59
CA VAL A 282 8.16 10.09 14.64
C VAL A 282 8.48 9.74 13.19
N ALA A 283 9.47 8.88 12.93
CA ALA A 283 9.78 8.44 11.57
C ALA A 283 8.64 7.61 10.96
N ILE A 284 7.91 6.87 11.78
CA ILE A 284 6.70 6.15 11.38
C ILE A 284 5.54 7.13 11.20
N ARG A 285 5.33 8.07 12.13
CA ARG A 285 4.33 9.15 11.98
C ARG A 285 4.53 9.92 10.67
N GLY A 286 5.77 10.29 10.34
CA GLY A 286 6.11 10.98 9.10
C GLY A 286 5.75 10.19 7.84
N CYS A 287 5.75 8.85 7.88
CA CYS A 287 5.24 8.04 6.77
C CYS A 287 3.74 8.26 6.57
N TYR A 288 2.94 8.32 7.64
CA TYR A 288 1.51 8.58 7.55
C TYR A 288 1.23 10.02 7.12
N ASP A 289 1.93 11.01 7.68
CA ASP A 289 1.74 12.41 7.29
C ASP A 289 2.05 12.63 5.80
N PHE A 290 3.14 12.04 5.31
CA PHE A 290 3.59 12.18 3.91
C PHE A 290 2.53 11.73 2.89
N VAL A 291 1.66 10.78 3.26
CA VAL A 291 0.58 10.27 2.42
C VAL A 291 -0.81 10.54 3.00
N PHE A 292 -0.92 11.47 3.95
CA PHE A 292 -2.15 11.75 4.72
C PHE A 292 -2.91 10.49 5.15
N GLY A 293 -2.19 9.46 5.59
CA GLY A 293 -2.66 8.10 5.87
C GLY A 293 -3.57 7.96 7.10
N PHE A 294 -4.56 8.84 7.25
CA PHE A 294 -5.48 8.93 8.37
C PHE A 294 -6.91 8.90 7.86
N ALA A 295 -7.57 7.74 7.98
CA ALA A 295 -8.93 7.57 7.49
C ALA A 295 -9.88 8.60 8.13
N LYS A 296 -10.69 9.25 7.28
CA LYS A 296 -11.63 10.33 7.67
C LYS A 296 -10.96 11.55 8.33
N GLY A 297 -9.64 11.71 8.17
CA GLY A 297 -8.86 12.79 8.76
C GLY A 297 -8.72 12.70 10.27
N ASN A 298 -8.96 11.52 10.86
CA ASN A 298 -8.81 11.33 12.30
C ASN A 298 -7.37 10.94 12.64
N THR A 299 -6.62 11.90 13.16
CA THR A 299 -5.21 11.77 13.53
C THR A 299 -5.01 11.41 14.99
N GLU A 300 -6.09 11.28 15.77
CA GLU A 300 -6.07 10.73 17.15
C GLU A 300 -6.04 9.20 17.17
N ARG A 301 -6.41 8.55 16.05
CA ARG A 301 -6.33 7.10 15.87
C ARG A 301 -5.04 6.72 15.14
N GLN A 302 -4.66 5.44 15.25
CA GLN A 302 -3.61 4.85 14.42
C GLN A 302 -3.95 5.09 12.94
N GLY A 303 -2.96 5.52 12.16
CA GLY A 303 -3.10 5.68 10.72
C GLY A 303 -3.40 4.34 10.03
N ASP A 304 -3.74 4.40 8.74
CA ASP A 304 -4.05 3.24 7.92
C ASP A 304 -3.40 3.37 6.54
N VAL A 305 -2.30 2.62 6.36
CA VAL A 305 -1.61 2.47 5.08
C VAL A 305 -1.20 1.01 4.93
N GLY A 306 -1.43 0.44 3.74
CA GLY A 306 -0.97 -0.91 3.39
C GLY A 306 0.56 -1.01 3.53
N ALA A 307 1.04 -2.06 4.20
CA ALA A 307 2.46 -2.18 4.56
C ALA A 307 3.38 -2.21 3.33
N GLY A 308 2.97 -2.84 2.23
CA GLY A 308 3.74 -2.89 0.99
C GLY A 308 3.91 -1.53 0.34
N THR A 309 2.82 -0.77 0.24
CA THR A 309 2.81 0.60 -0.28
C THR A 309 3.67 1.52 0.59
N ALA A 310 3.53 1.46 1.92
CA ALA A 310 4.33 2.25 2.85
C ALA A 310 5.83 1.97 2.70
N ILE A 311 6.21 0.68 2.73
CA ILE A 311 7.58 0.23 2.58
C ILE A 311 8.16 0.65 1.24
N ARG A 312 7.42 0.44 0.14
CA ARG A 312 7.87 0.82 -1.21
C ARG A 312 8.14 2.32 -1.29
N ALA A 313 7.21 3.15 -0.82
CA ALA A 313 7.35 4.60 -0.87
C ALA A 313 8.53 5.08 -0.01
N MET A 314 8.62 4.63 1.25
CA MET A 314 9.67 5.07 2.18
C MET A 314 11.06 4.55 1.79
N ALA A 315 11.16 3.30 1.33
CA ALA A 315 12.44 2.75 0.88
C ALA A 315 12.96 3.50 -0.36
N ARG A 316 12.08 3.84 -1.32
CA ARG A 316 12.48 4.65 -2.48
C ARG A 316 12.85 6.08 -2.09
N LEU A 317 12.07 6.71 -1.21
CA LEU A 317 12.32 8.05 -0.70
C LEU A 317 13.72 8.20 -0.10
N ILE A 318 14.17 7.22 0.70
CA ILE A 318 15.42 7.31 1.46
C ILE A 318 16.60 6.69 0.69
N PHE A 319 16.38 5.63 -0.10
CA PHE A 319 17.48 4.82 -0.63
C PHE A 319 17.62 4.83 -2.15
N THR A 320 16.71 5.47 -2.90
CA THR A 320 16.77 5.49 -4.37
C THR A 320 16.60 6.88 -4.99
N TYR A 321 16.74 7.96 -4.22
CA TYR A 321 16.67 9.30 -4.79
C TYR A 321 17.89 9.63 -5.67
N SER A 322 17.66 10.48 -6.67
CA SER A 322 18.66 11.10 -7.52
C SER A 322 18.86 12.56 -7.12
N THR A 323 20.11 13.05 -7.17
CA THR A 323 20.55 14.37 -6.70
C THR A 323 20.39 14.61 -5.20
N ALA A 324 19.16 14.67 -4.70
CA ALA A 324 18.79 14.95 -3.32
C ALA A 324 17.42 14.34 -2.98
N ILE A 325 17.09 14.17 -1.70
CA ILE A 325 15.83 13.55 -1.27
C ILE A 325 14.60 14.30 -1.79
N PHE A 326 14.65 15.63 -1.83
CA PHE A 326 13.57 16.48 -2.32
C PHE A 326 14.06 17.51 -3.32
N HIS A 327 13.13 18.07 -4.10
CA HIS A 327 13.37 19.21 -4.99
C HIS A 327 12.25 20.24 -4.82
N LYS A 328 12.64 21.50 -4.62
CA LYS A 328 11.74 22.65 -4.54
C LYS A 328 11.50 23.24 -5.91
N MET A 329 10.22 23.37 -6.25
CA MET A 329 9.77 24.16 -7.40
C MET A 329 10.06 25.64 -7.15
N GLN A 330 10.49 26.35 -8.20
CA GLN A 330 10.88 27.76 -8.14
C GLN A 330 9.76 28.74 -8.54
N ALA A 331 8.51 28.24 -8.55
CA ALA A 331 7.23 28.94 -8.59
C ALA A 331 6.15 27.98 -8.04
N GLY A 332 4.87 28.35 -8.09
CA GLY A 332 3.78 27.43 -7.75
C GLY A 332 3.74 26.20 -8.66
N MET A 333 3.10 25.12 -8.21
CA MET A 333 3.04 23.87 -8.98
C MET A 333 2.29 24.06 -10.31
N GLY A 334 1.23 24.86 -10.31
CA GLY A 334 0.52 25.29 -11.52
C GLY A 334 1.48 25.86 -12.58
N ASP A 335 2.32 26.81 -12.18
CA ASP A 335 3.20 27.53 -13.11
C ASP A 335 4.42 26.70 -13.51
N THR A 336 4.93 25.87 -12.60
CA THR A 336 6.15 25.08 -12.79
C THR A 336 5.89 23.81 -13.60
N ILE A 337 4.71 23.22 -13.49
CA ILE A 337 4.36 21.91 -14.08
C ILE A 337 3.33 22.08 -15.19
N PHE A 338 2.16 22.59 -14.83
CA PHE A 338 1.00 22.61 -15.71
C PHE A 338 1.04 23.73 -16.75
N GLY A 339 1.70 24.84 -16.44
CA GLY A 339 1.97 25.92 -17.40
C GLY A 339 2.79 25.42 -18.60
N PRO A 340 3.97 24.79 -18.40
CA PRO A 340 4.74 24.16 -19.47
C PRO A 340 3.95 23.11 -20.25
N TYR A 341 3.29 22.17 -19.58
CA TYR A 341 2.49 21.15 -20.27
C TYR A 341 1.37 21.78 -21.12
N TYR A 342 0.62 22.74 -20.57
CA TYR A 342 -0.43 23.42 -21.32
C TYR A 342 0.10 24.11 -22.58
N GLN A 343 1.20 24.87 -22.45
CA GLN A 343 1.80 25.58 -23.59
C GLN A 343 2.26 24.59 -24.68
N VAL A 344 2.99 23.54 -24.30
CA VAL A 344 3.50 22.54 -25.25
C VAL A 344 2.35 21.79 -25.91
N LEU A 345 1.41 21.24 -25.13
CA LEU A 345 0.29 20.45 -25.65
C LEU A 345 -0.64 21.28 -26.55
N SER A 346 -0.93 22.53 -26.17
CA SER A 346 -1.72 23.45 -26.98
C SER A 346 -1.03 23.75 -28.32
N ALA A 347 0.27 24.05 -28.30
CA ALA A 347 1.06 24.28 -29.52
C ALA A 347 1.16 23.03 -30.41
N MET A 348 1.09 21.84 -29.81
CA MET A 348 1.07 20.56 -30.50
C MET A 348 -0.29 20.20 -31.12
N GLY A 349 -1.35 20.96 -30.81
CA GLY A 349 -2.70 20.80 -31.37
C GLY A 349 -3.68 20.03 -30.48
N VAL A 350 -3.36 19.79 -29.21
CA VAL A 350 -4.33 19.28 -28.22
C VAL A 350 -5.32 20.39 -27.88
N ARG A 351 -6.62 20.05 -27.88
CA ARG A 351 -7.70 20.99 -27.55
C ARG A 351 -8.00 20.97 -26.05
N PHE A 352 -8.23 22.14 -25.47
CA PHE A 352 -8.65 22.29 -24.08
C PHE A 352 -10.01 22.99 -24.03
N GLU A 353 -10.99 22.32 -23.44
CA GLU A 353 -12.36 22.81 -23.26
C GLU A 353 -12.60 23.11 -21.76
N PHE A 354 -12.24 24.32 -21.36
CA PHE A 354 -12.44 24.84 -20.00
C PHE A 354 -13.92 25.12 -19.71
N PHE A 355 -14.31 25.16 -18.43
CA PHE A 355 -15.70 25.35 -17.97
C PHE A 355 -16.65 24.24 -18.42
N ASN A 356 -16.16 23.02 -18.63
CA ASN A 356 -16.96 21.86 -19.04
C ASN A 356 -16.85 20.75 -17.99
N ALA A 357 -17.91 20.56 -17.22
CA ALA A 357 -18.03 19.52 -16.20
C ALA A 357 -18.56 18.22 -16.80
N ALA A 358 -17.86 17.10 -16.64
CA ALA A 358 -18.48 15.79 -16.84
C ALA A 358 -19.39 15.46 -15.65
N ARG A 359 -20.52 14.80 -15.91
CA ARG A 359 -21.50 14.41 -14.88
C ARG A 359 -21.69 12.91 -14.79
N GLU A 360 -21.91 12.24 -15.91
CA GLU A 360 -22.25 10.82 -15.95
C GLU A 360 -21.70 10.19 -17.24
N LEU A 361 -21.04 9.04 -17.11
CA LEU A 361 -20.66 8.17 -18.24
C LEU A 361 -21.78 7.13 -18.42
N HIS A 362 -22.43 7.16 -19.58
CA HIS A 362 -23.51 6.24 -19.93
C HIS A 362 -23.00 5.11 -20.81
N LEU A 363 -23.40 3.89 -20.50
CA LEU A 363 -23.06 2.69 -21.25
C LEU A 363 -24.03 2.50 -22.44
N ASN A 364 -23.57 1.77 -23.45
CA ASN A 364 -24.47 1.28 -24.50
C ASN A 364 -25.48 0.25 -23.95
N SER A 365 -26.47 -0.12 -24.76
CA SER A 365 -27.58 -0.98 -24.35
C SER A 365 -27.18 -2.38 -23.87
N ASP A 366 -26.04 -2.91 -24.34
CA ASP A 366 -25.49 -4.20 -23.90
C ASP A 366 -24.53 -4.08 -22.70
N LYS A 367 -24.32 -2.86 -22.19
CA LYS A 367 -23.45 -2.53 -21.05
C LYS A 367 -21.98 -2.93 -21.25
N THR A 368 -21.48 -2.92 -22.49
CA THR A 368 -20.10 -3.33 -22.80
C THR A 368 -19.14 -2.18 -23.04
N ALA A 369 -19.60 -0.97 -23.32
CA ALA A 369 -18.76 0.18 -23.63
C ALA A 369 -19.43 1.52 -23.26
N VAL A 370 -18.63 2.56 -23.04
CA VAL A 370 -19.14 3.93 -22.83
C VAL A 370 -19.69 4.45 -24.16
N GLN A 371 -20.97 4.81 -24.18
CA GLN A 371 -21.68 5.31 -25.36
C GLN A 371 -21.74 6.83 -25.38
N SER A 372 -22.04 7.47 -24.25
CA SER A 372 -22.12 8.92 -24.18
C SER A 372 -21.63 9.44 -22.83
N ILE A 373 -21.28 10.72 -22.79
CA ILE A 373 -20.88 11.42 -21.57
C ILE A 373 -21.80 12.63 -21.42
N ARG A 374 -22.54 12.68 -20.31
CA ARG A 374 -23.33 13.85 -19.94
C ARG A 374 -22.40 14.94 -19.43
N MET A 375 -22.48 16.11 -20.05
CA MET A 375 -21.64 17.27 -19.76
C MET A 375 -22.48 18.48 -19.34
N VAL A 376 -21.89 19.38 -18.56
CA VAL A 376 -22.44 20.70 -18.23
C VAL A 376 -21.42 21.77 -18.60
N ARG A 377 -21.78 22.66 -19.52
CA ARG A 377 -21.01 23.87 -19.80
C ARG A 377 -21.35 24.93 -18.77
N GLN A 378 -20.43 25.19 -17.85
CA GLN A 378 -20.61 26.11 -16.73
C GLN A 378 -20.54 27.58 -17.14
N ALA A 379 -19.69 27.90 -18.12
CA ALA A 379 -19.57 29.25 -18.67
C ALA A 379 -19.29 29.21 -20.17
N LYS A 380 -19.80 30.22 -20.90
CA LYS A 380 -19.55 30.39 -22.33
C LYS A 380 -18.42 31.41 -22.55
N VAL A 381 -17.40 31.02 -23.30
CA VAL A 381 -16.33 31.92 -23.75
C VAL A 381 -16.87 32.85 -24.85
N LYS A 382 -16.57 34.15 -24.79
CA LYS A 382 -17.10 35.18 -25.71
C LYS A 382 -16.70 34.93 -27.16
N ALA A 383 -15.42 34.65 -27.41
CA ALA A 383 -14.88 34.41 -28.75
C ALA A 383 -13.56 33.64 -28.65
N GLY A 384 -13.29 32.81 -29.67
CA GLY A 384 -12.05 32.02 -29.74
C GLY A 384 -11.93 30.96 -28.63
N THR A 385 -10.69 30.58 -28.34
CA THR A 385 -10.34 29.67 -27.24
C THR A 385 -9.97 30.47 -26.00
N TYR A 386 -10.46 30.05 -24.84
CA TYR A 386 -10.10 30.66 -23.56
C TYR A 386 -8.58 30.67 -23.35
N GLN A 387 -8.04 31.82 -22.95
CA GLN A 387 -6.63 32.00 -22.63
C GLN A 387 -6.47 31.99 -21.10
N PRO A 388 -6.00 30.89 -20.51
CA PRO A 388 -6.05 30.71 -19.06
C PRO A 388 -4.85 31.31 -18.31
N LEU A 389 -3.75 31.61 -19.01
CA LEU A 389 -2.52 32.11 -18.39
C LEU A 389 -2.47 33.64 -18.42
N VAL A 390 -1.89 34.22 -17.37
CA VAL A 390 -1.55 35.64 -17.25
C VAL A 390 -0.04 35.80 -17.07
N ASP A 391 0.52 36.92 -17.53
CA ASP A 391 1.94 37.22 -17.28
C ASP A 391 2.11 37.79 -15.87
N VAL A 392 3.00 37.18 -15.09
CA VAL A 392 3.48 37.73 -13.81
C VAL A 392 5.00 37.74 -13.85
N LYS A 393 5.59 38.94 -13.94
CA LYS A 393 7.04 39.14 -14.01
C LYS A 393 7.72 38.33 -15.14
N GLY A 394 7.08 38.26 -16.32
CA GLY A 394 7.61 37.53 -17.48
C GLY A 394 7.43 36.02 -17.41
N LEU A 395 6.66 35.50 -16.44
CA LEU A 395 6.30 34.10 -16.34
C LEU A 395 4.80 33.92 -16.67
N PRO A 396 4.44 33.04 -17.62
CA PRO A 396 3.06 32.60 -17.82
C PRO A 396 2.54 31.79 -16.62
N CYS A 397 1.57 32.34 -15.91
CA CYS A 397 1.05 31.82 -14.64
C CYS A 397 -0.46 31.62 -14.64
N TRP A 398 -0.97 30.74 -13.79
CA TRP A 398 -2.42 30.53 -13.62
C TRP A 398 -3.00 31.52 -12.61
N PRO A 399 -4.05 32.30 -12.96
CA PRO A 399 -4.69 33.21 -12.01
C PRO A 399 -5.54 32.45 -10.98
N SER A 400 -5.67 32.99 -9.75
CA SER A 400 -6.51 32.40 -8.69
C SER A 400 -8.02 32.50 -8.97
N GLU A 401 -8.41 33.31 -9.94
CA GLU A 401 -9.78 33.43 -10.47
C GLU A 401 -9.79 33.31 -11.99
N PRO A 402 -10.93 32.94 -12.61
CA PRO A 402 -11.12 33.05 -14.05
C PRO A 402 -10.84 34.46 -14.57
N GLN A 403 -10.30 34.55 -15.79
CA GLN A 403 -10.35 35.77 -16.60
C GLN A 403 -11.80 36.09 -17.00
N TRP A 404 -12.55 36.72 -16.10
CA TRP A 404 -13.98 36.99 -16.21
C TRP A 404 -14.37 37.74 -17.49
N ASP A 405 -13.50 38.63 -17.97
CA ASP A 405 -13.75 39.40 -19.20
C ASP A 405 -13.81 38.54 -20.47
N GLN A 406 -13.27 37.32 -20.45
CA GLN A 406 -13.37 36.36 -21.55
C GLN A 406 -14.71 35.61 -21.56
N LEU A 407 -15.53 35.70 -20.50
CA LEU A 407 -16.77 34.95 -20.33
C LEU A 407 -18.00 35.82 -20.66
N ALA A 408 -18.98 35.26 -21.40
CA ALA A 408 -20.15 35.99 -21.89
C ALA A 408 -20.91 36.73 -20.77
N ASN A 409 -21.10 36.07 -19.62
CA ASN A 409 -21.75 36.63 -18.42
C ASN A 409 -20.77 36.72 -17.23
N GLY A 410 -19.47 36.96 -17.49
CA GLY A 410 -18.43 36.90 -16.46
C GLY A 410 -18.67 37.81 -15.25
N ALA A 411 -19.14 39.04 -15.45
CA ALA A 411 -19.41 39.97 -14.36
C ALA A 411 -20.54 39.51 -13.42
N GLU A 412 -21.58 38.87 -13.96
CA GLU A 412 -22.69 38.29 -13.19
C GLU A 412 -22.21 37.08 -12.38
N LEU A 413 -21.48 36.16 -13.03
CA LEU A 413 -20.93 34.97 -12.39
C LEU A 413 -19.94 35.33 -11.27
N LYS A 414 -19.11 36.35 -11.48
CA LYS A 414 -18.22 36.89 -10.44
C LYS A 414 -19.02 37.45 -9.26
N ALA A 415 -20.06 38.24 -9.52
CA ALA A 415 -20.89 38.83 -8.46
C ALA A 415 -21.65 37.77 -7.64
N LEU A 416 -21.98 36.62 -8.24
CA LEU A 416 -22.57 35.48 -7.56
C LEU A 416 -21.55 34.65 -6.74
N GLY A 417 -20.25 34.90 -6.90
CA GLY A 417 -19.19 34.15 -6.22
C GLY A 417 -19.10 32.69 -6.67
N VAL A 418 -19.38 32.41 -7.95
CA VAL A 418 -19.34 31.05 -8.48
C VAL A 418 -17.90 30.51 -8.46
N ASP A 419 -17.69 29.40 -7.74
CA ASP A 419 -16.50 28.58 -7.85
C ASP A 419 -16.75 27.44 -8.84
N PHE A 420 -16.15 27.53 -10.02
CA PHE A 420 -16.30 26.50 -11.05
C PHE A 420 -15.58 25.19 -10.71
N GLU A 421 -14.59 25.22 -9.83
CA GLU A 421 -13.76 24.05 -9.48
C GLU A 421 -14.27 23.30 -8.25
N SER A 422 -15.26 23.87 -7.53
CA SER A 422 -15.91 23.23 -6.38
C SER A 422 -16.94 22.18 -6.81
N GLU A 423 -16.86 21.01 -6.16
CA GLU A 423 -17.81 19.90 -6.35
C GLU A 423 -18.75 19.72 -5.13
N GLU A 424 -18.84 20.71 -4.25
CA GLU A 424 -19.78 20.72 -3.11
C GLU A 424 -21.24 20.60 -3.57
N SER A 425 -21.56 21.22 -4.71
CA SER A 425 -22.87 21.16 -5.35
C SER A 425 -22.73 20.74 -6.82
N PRO A 426 -23.77 20.13 -7.44
CA PRO A 426 -23.76 19.87 -8.87
C PRO A 426 -23.48 21.15 -9.68
N PRO A 427 -22.65 21.09 -10.73
CA PRO A 427 -22.34 22.25 -11.55
C PRO A 427 -23.60 22.72 -12.27
N THR A 428 -23.71 24.03 -12.42
CA THR A 428 -24.84 24.69 -13.08
C THR A 428 -24.42 25.13 -14.47
N GLY A 429 -25.37 25.26 -15.41
CA GLY A 429 -25.06 25.71 -16.77
C GLY A 429 -25.91 25.03 -17.84
N THR A 430 -25.36 24.94 -19.06
CA THR A 430 -26.04 24.31 -20.20
C THR A 430 -25.60 22.86 -20.35
N GLU A 431 -26.55 21.93 -20.26
CA GLU A 431 -26.30 20.50 -20.48
C GLU A 431 -26.09 20.18 -21.95
N TYR A 432 -25.21 19.21 -22.23
CA TYR A 432 -25.02 18.61 -23.54
C TYR A 432 -24.42 17.21 -23.40
N TYR A 433 -24.35 16.46 -24.50
CA TYR A 433 -23.79 15.11 -24.54
C TYR A 433 -22.61 15.06 -25.50
N LEU A 434 -21.59 14.30 -25.13
CA LEU A 434 -20.58 13.80 -26.08
C LEU A 434 -21.01 12.39 -26.48
N GLU A 435 -21.01 12.10 -27.77
CA GLU A 435 -21.47 10.82 -28.33
C GLU A 435 -20.32 10.01 -28.94
N ARG A 436 -20.29 8.70 -28.68
CA ARG A 436 -19.31 7.80 -29.27
C ARG A 436 -19.50 7.69 -30.79
N GLY A 437 -18.40 7.86 -31.54
CA GLY A 437 -18.37 7.88 -33.01
C GLY A 437 -18.59 9.27 -33.61
N GLU A 438 -19.11 10.22 -32.83
CA GLU A 438 -19.27 11.62 -33.24
C GLU A 438 -18.28 12.54 -32.55
N ASP A 439 -18.18 12.49 -31.22
CA ASP A 439 -17.32 13.36 -30.42
C ASP A 439 -16.07 12.64 -29.90
N PHE A 440 -16.20 11.36 -29.58
CA PHE A 440 -15.09 10.54 -29.12
C PHE A 440 -15.17 9.10 -29.64
N ASP A 441 -14.04 8.42 -29.73
CA ASP A 441 -13.96 6.98 -29.91
C ASP A 441 -13.49 6.30 -28.62
N LEU A 442 -12.55 6.95 -27.91
CA LEU A 442 -11.97 6.54 -26.64
C LEU A 442 -12.17 7.60 -25.57
N VAL A 443 -12.24 7.16 -24.32
CA VAL A 443 -12.28 8.01 -23.12
C VAL A 443 -11.06 7.73 -22.27
N VAL A 444 -10.35 8.79 -21.85
CA VAL A 444 -9.38 8.73 -20.76
C VAL A 444 -10.02 9.40 -19.54
N LEU A 445 -10.29 8.62 -18.50
CA LEU A 445 -10.87 9.10 -17.26
C LEU A 445 -9.75 9.52 -16.31
N GLY A 446 -9.50 10.83 -16.30
CA GLY A 446 -8.51 11.52 -15.47
C GLY A 446 -9.05 12.11 -14.17
N ALA A 447 -10.34 11.94 -13.90
CA ALA A 447 -10.99 12.43 -12.69
C ALA A 447 -10.45 11.70 -11.45
N SER A 448 -10.33 12.43 -10.34
CA SER A 448 -9.90 11.86 -9.06
C SER A 448 -10.99 10.94 -8.49
N LEU A 449 -10.60 10.03 -7.60
CA LEU A 449 -11.47 9.01 -7.02
C LEU A 449 -12.71 9.60 -6.34
N GLY A 450 -12.57 10.76 -5.68
CA GLY A 450 -13.69 11.43 -5.00
C GLY A 450 -14.81 11.87 -5.95
N SER A 451 -14.53 12.04 -7.24
CA SER A 451 -15.54 12.40 -8.24
C SER A 451 -16.22 11.20 -8.90
N LEU A 452 -15.62 10.01 -8.81
CA LEU A 452 -16.12 8.83 -9.52
C LEU A 452 -17.51 8.32 -9.07
N PRO A 453 -17.92 8.40 -7.79
CA PRO A 453 -19.22 7.87 -7.36
C PRO A 453 -20.42 8.42 -8.11
N TYR A 454 -20.40 9.71 -8.49
CA TYR A 454 -21.47 10.31 -9.31
C TYR A 454 -21.15 10.32 -10.81
N LEU A 455 -19.88 10.28 -11.20
CA LEU A 455 -19.49 10.19 -12.62
C LEU A 455 -19.80 8.82 -13.25
N THR A 456 -19.82 7.75 -12.45
CA THR A 456 -19.80 6.37 -12.96
C THR A 456 -20.86 5.42 -12.38
N PRO A 457 -22.11 5.87 -12.11
CA PRO A 457 -23.13 5.02 -11.50
C PRO A 457 -23.44 3.78 -12.35
N GLU A 458 -23.56 3.92 -13.67
CA GLU A 458 -23.84 2.78 -14.58
C GLU A 458 -22.68 1.78 -14.64
N LEU A 459 -21.43 2.25 -14.59
CA LEU A 459 -20.25 1.39 -14.58
C LEU A 459 -20.19 0.59 -13.27
N SER A 460 -20.52 1.23 -12.14
CA SER A 460 -20.61 0.57 -10.84
C SER A 460 -21.74 -0.48 -10.80
N GLU A 461 -22.87 -0.22 -11.46
CA GLU A 461 -23.97 -1.18 -11.57
C GLU A 461 -23.57 -2.37 -12.48
N ALA A 462 -22.87 -2.11 -13.58
CA ALA A 462 -22.49 -3.12 -14.56
C ALA A 462 -21.28 -3.97 -14.13
N SER A 463 -20.35 -3.42 -13.34
CA SER A 463 -19.08 -4.06 -12.99
C SER A 463 -18.91 -4.20 -11.47
N PRO A 464 -19.00 -5.42 -10.91
CA PRO A 464 -18.72 -5.67 -9.49
C PRO A 464 -17.31 -5.27 -9.06
N ARG A 465 -16.32 -5.33 -9.97
CA ARG A 465 -14.94 -4.87 -9.69
C ARG A 465 -14.89 -3.35 -9.52
N TRP A 466 -15.61 -2.61 -10.36
CA TRP A 466 -15.71 -1.15 -10.28
C TRP A 466 -16.37 -0.72 -8.97
N ALA A 467 -17.52 -1.32 -8.64
CA ALA A 467 -18.20 -1.07 -7.37
C ALA A 467 -17.27 -1.35 -6.17
N LYS A 468 -16.50 -2.44 -6.23
CA LYS A 468 -15.57 -2.79 -5.15
C LYS A 468 -14.41 -1.81 -5.02
N MET A 469 -13.89 -1.30 -6.12
CA MET A 469 -12.88 -0.25 -6.13
C MET A 469 -13.39 1.02 -5.43
N LEU A 470 -14.59 1.49 -5.79
CA LEU A 470 -15.21 2.66 -5.15
C LEU A 470 -15.49 2.45 -3.65
N GLU A 471 -15.78 1.22 -3.23
CA GLU A 471 -15.99 0.87 -1.81
C GLU A 471 -14.67 0.82 -1.03
N LYS A 472 -13.58 0.33 -1.65
CA LYS A 472 -12.35 -0.08 -0.93
C LYS A 472 -11.18 0.87 -1.08
N VAL A 473 -11.11 1.64 -2.16
CA VAL A 473 -10.13 2.71 -2.28
C VAL A 473 -10.77 3.96 -1.67
N GLN A 474 -10.15 4.50 -0.62
CA GLN A 474 -10.73 5.59 0.16
C GLN A 474 -10.08 6.93 -0.16
N THR A 475 -10.71 8.01 0.30
CA THR A 475 -10.18 9.37 0.18
C THR A 475 -10.33 10.12 1.49
N VAL A 476 -9.54 11.16 1.69
CA VAL A 476 -9.58 12.04 2.87
C VAL A 476 -9.57 13.51 2.46
N GLY A 477 -10.21 14.37 3.24
CA GLY A 477 -10.02 15.80 3.11
C GLY A 477 -8.62 16.24 3.54
N THR A 478 -8.18 17.44 3.13
CA THR A 478 -6.89 18.00 3.58
C THR A 478 -7.01 19.47 3.94
N HIS A 479 -6.13 19.92 4.84
CA HIS A 479 -5.94 21.32 5.20
C HIS A 479 -4.75 21.91 4.46
N ALA A 480 -4.86 23.20 4.15
CA ALA A 480 -3.74 24.01 3.75
C ALA A 480 -3.80 25.38 4.45
N ALA A 481 -2.65 25.89 4.86
CA ALA A 481 -2.50 27.27 5.29
C ALA A 481 -1.19 27.87 4.79
N GLN A 482 -1.19 29.16 4.46
CA GLN A 482 0.02 29.88 4.06
C GLN A 482 0.11 31.21 4.80
N TYR A 483 1.23 31.43 5.49
CA TYR A 483 1.52 32.64 6.23
C TYR A 483 2.64 33.43 5.57
N TRP A 484 2.35 34.67 5.20
CA TRP A 484 3.34 35.66 4.79
C TRP A 484 3.75 36.45 6.03
N LEU A 485 5.05 36.52 6.30
CA LEU A 485 5.57 36.97 7.58
C LEU A 485 6.56 38.13 7.42
N ASN A 486 6.61 39.01 8.41
CA ASN A 486 7.56 40.12 8.55
C ASN A 486 8.87 39.72 9.22
N GLN A 487 9.04 38.44 9.54
CA GLN A 487 10.21 37.91 10.21
C GLN A 487 10.64 36.63 9.50
N THR A 488 11.93 36.40 9.44
CA THR A 488 12.54 35.15 8.96
C THR A 488 12.38 34.02 9.98
N ALA A 489 12.54 32.77 9.55
CA ALA A 489 12.53 31.61 10.46
C ALA A 489 13.59 31.74 11.59
N GLU A 490 14.76 32.30 11.28
CA GLU A 490 15.82 32.57 12.25
C GLU A 490 15.36 33.57 13.33
N GLU A 491 14.71 34.67 12.92
CA GLU A 491 14.16 35.69 13.83
C GLU A 491 13.02 35.15 14.69
N LEU A 492 12.24 34.19 14.16
CA LEU A 492 11.22 33.42 14.90
C LEU A 492 11.83 32.41 15.90
N GLY A 493 13.15 32.20 15.85
CA GLY A 493 13.91 31.38 16.78
C GLY A 493 14.13 29.93 16.34
N TRP A 494 13.81 29.61 15.08
CA TRP A 494 13.87 28.24 14.54
C TRP A 494 15.28 27.64 14.61
N ASP A 495 16.28 28.31 14.02
CA ASP A 495 17.65 27.80 13.94
C ASP A 495 18.25 27.49 15.33
N GLY A 496 17.95 28.33 16.32
CA GLY A 496 18.38 28.13 17.70
C GLY A 496 17.75 26.90 18.35
N LEU A 497 16.46 26.66 18.08
CA LEU A 497 15.74 25.48 18.58
C LEU A 497 16.27 24.19 17.92
N VAL A 498 16.52 24.20 16.60
CA VAL A 498 17.12 23.07 15.89
C VAL A 498 18.51 22.77 16.45
N ALA A 499 19.36 23.78 16.64
CA ALA A 499 20.70 23.60 17.17
C ALA A 499 20.73 23.00 18.59
N GLN A 500 19.69 23.21 19.39
CA GLN A 500 19.59 22.66 20.76
C GLN A 500 19.42 21.12 20.78
N HIS A 501 18.82 20.54 19.73
CA HIS A 501 18.40 19.14 19.70
C HIS A 501 19.11 18.30 18.63
N ASN A 502 20.17 18.83 18.03
CA ASN A 502 20.92 18.17 16.96
C ASN A 502 22.42 18.42 17.12
N ALA A 503 23.23 17.49 16.60
CA ALA A 503 24.67 17.67 16.57
C ALA A 503 25.04 18.83 15.63
N ALA A 504 26.02 19.66 16.01
CA ALA A 504 26.43 20.83 15.22
C ALA A 504 26.82 20.49 13.77
N ARG A 505 27.37 19.30 13.53
CA ARG A 505 27.76 18.84 12.18
C ARG A 505 26.60 18.35 11.32
N ALA A 506 25.44 18.07 11.92
CA ALA A 506 24.22 17.67 11.23
C ALA A 506 23.34 18.87 10.85
N LEU A 507 23.73 20.09 11.25
CA LEU A 507 22.97 21.29 10.95
C LEU A 507 23.25 21.74 9.50
N PRO A 508 22.23 21.88 8.65
CA PRO A 508 22.39 22.50 7.35
C PRO A 508 22.74 23.99 7.51
N PRO A 509 23.33 24.62 6.47
CA PRO A 509 23.61 26.05 6.51
C PRO A 509 22.34 26.87 6.64
N SER A 510 22.42 27.97 7.40
CA SER A 510 21.34 28.95 7.51
C SER A 510 21.28 29.84 6.25
N PRO A 511 20.08 30.25 5.78
CA PRO A 511 18.76 29.90 6.30
C PRO A 511 18.42 28.43 6.06
N MET A 512 17.95 27.75 7.12
CA MET A 512 17.55 26.34 7.03
C MET A 512 16.28 26.23 6.19
N GLN A 513 16.33 25.49 5.09
CA GLN A 513 15.18 25.32 4.20
C GLN A 513 14.22 24.26 4.78
N THR A 514 13.42 24.68 5.76
CA THR A 514 12.58 23.78 6.56
C THR A 514 11.53 23.06 5.73
N VAL A 515 11.43 21.75 5.96
CA VAL A 515 10.31 20.87 5.63
C VAL A 515 10.19 19.92 6.81
N ILE A 516 9.26 20.19 7.72
CA ILE A 516 9.03 19.42 8.94
C ILE A 516 7.66 18.76 8.94
N THR A 517 7.57 17.54 9.47
CA THR A 517 6.31 16.82 9.73
C THR A 517 6.32 16.15 11.11
N GLY A 518 5.20 15.55 11.51
CA GLY A 518 5.02 14.87 12.79
C GLY A 518 4.69 15.81 13.94
N PHE A 519 4.34 17.07 13.64
CA PHE A 519 4.04 18.10 14.62
C PHE A 519 2.57 18.06 15.07
N ALA A 520 2.16 19.05 15.87
CA ALA A 520 0.82 19.14 16.42
C ALA A 520 -0.25 19.50 15.36
N GLU A 521 -1.42 18.89 15.50
CA GLU A 521 -2.63 19.19 14.71
C GLU A 521 -3.23 20.55 15.06
N PRO A 522 -3.87 21.28 14.12
CA PRO A 522 -4.39 20.80 12.83
C PRO A 522 -3.47 21.07 11.64
N LEU A 523 -2.20 21.40 11.87
CA LEU A 523 -1.20 21.73 10.87
C LEU A 523 0.13 21.06 11.25
N ASP A 524 0.18 19.74 11.07
CA ASP A 524 1.30 18.89 11.51
C ASP A 524 2.55 18.99 10.62
N THR A 525 2.42 19.60 9.44
CA THR A 525 3.49 19.78 8.47
C THR A 525 3.74 21.26 8.19
N TRP A 526 5.00 21.69 8.18
CA TRP A 526 5.43 23.04 7.82
C TRP A 526 6.59 23.02 6.81
N ALA A 527 6.49 23.81 5.74
CA ALA A 527 7.59 24.11 4.84
C ALA A 527 7.87 25.62 4.76
N ASP A 528 9.15 26.00 4.82
CA ASP A 528 9.61 27.33 4.47
C ASP A 528 9.67 27.46 2.94
N MET A 529 8.83 28.34 2.40
CA MET A 529 8.68 28.61 0.97
C MET A 529 9.14 30.03 0.61
N SER A 530 9.98 30.66 1.44
CA SER A 530 10.46 32.04 1.23
C SER A 530 11.18 32.23 -0.11
N HIS A 531 11.72 31.16 -0.70
CA HIS A 531 12.32 31.20 -2.04
C HIS A 531 11.31 31.54 -3.16
N LEU A 532 10.01 31.47 -2.89
CA LEU A 532 8.95 31.84 -3.84
C LEU A 532 8.64 33.34 -3.85
N LEU A 533 8.97 34.09 -2.79
CA LEU A 533 8.65 35.52 -2.67
C LEU A 533 9.13 36.38 -3.86
N PRO A 534 10.33 36.15 -4.45
CA PRO A 534 10.76 36.89 -5.65
C PRO A 534 9.85 36.69 -6.87
N ARG A 535 9.01 35.64 -6.88
CA ARG A 535 8.06 35.33 -7.95
C ARG A 535 6.68 35.94 -7.74
N GLU A 536 6.42 36.53 -6.59
CA GLU A 536 5.20 37.30 -6.31
C GLU A 536 5.46 38.79 -6.61
N ASP A 537 4.42 39.61 -6.77
CA ASP A 537 4.50 40.99 -7.22
C ASP A 537 3.95 41.99 -6.18
N TRP A 538 4.78 42.26 -5.17
CA TRP A 538 4.44 43.12 -4.04
C TRP A 538 4.63 44.61 -4.35
N ALA A 539 3.67 45.45 -3.93
CA ALA A 539 3.70 46.90 -4.15
C ALA A 539 4.65 47.66 -3.18
N ASP A 540 4.86 47.14 -1.97
CA ASP A 540 5.74 47.69 -0.93
C ASP A 540 6.96 46.77 -0.68
N GLN A 541 7.76 47.03 0.37
CA GLN A 541 8.63 46.01 0.95
C GLN A 541 7.74 44.85 1.43
N GLY A 542 7.55 43.85 0.57
CA GLY A 542 6.72 42.68 0.83
C GLY A 542 7.15 41.87 2.07
N PRO A 543 6.55 40.70 2.29
CA PRO A 543 6.94 39.83 3.40
C PRO A 543 8.41 39.41 3.32
N GLN A 544 9.00 39.12 4.47
CA GLN A 544 10.37 38.64 4.60
C GLN A 544 10.48 37.12 4.50
N SER A 545 9.42 36.39 4.90
CA SER A 545 9.36 34.93 4.78
C SER A 545 7.96 34.42 4.48
N LEU A 546 7.88 33.16 4.07
CA LEU A 546 6.66 32.48 3.68
C LEU A 546 6.64 31.06 4.26
N ALA A 547 5.60 30.74 5.02
CA ALA A 547 5.41 29.44 5.66
C ALA A 547 4.18 28.74 5.10
N TYR A 548 4.33 27.54 4.55
CA TYR A 548 3.22 26.69 4.08
C TYR A 548 2.98 25.57 5.07
N PHE A 549 1.72 25.28 5.33
CA PHE A 549 1.29 24.21 6.21
C PHE A 549 0.26 23.32 5.56
N CYS A 550 0.26 22.04 5.93
CA CYS A 550 -0.79 21.10 5.57
C CYS A 550 -0.98 20.03 6.65
N ALA A 551 -2.13 19.35 6.58
CA ALA A 551 -2.47 18.18 7.39
C ALA A 551 -3.68 17.46 6.75
N PRO A 552 -4.03 16.24 7.19
CA PRO A 552 -5.35 15.68 6.92
C PRO A 552 -6.47 16.54 7.52
N ALA A 553 -7.64 16.57 6.86
CA ALA A 553 -8.83 17.25 7.38
C ALA A 553 -9.89 16.24 7.81
N PRO A 554 -10.42 16.35 9.04
CA PRO A 554 -11.62 15.64 9.47
C PRO A 554 -12.78 15.81 8.49
N ASP A 555 -13.41 14.71 8.09
CA ASP A 555 -14.54 14.75 7.16
C ASP A 555 -15.69 15.62 7.70
N GLY A 556 -16.20 16.51 6.85
CA GLY A 556 -17.30 17.42 7.17
C GLY A 556 -16.90 18.71 7.89
N GLU A 557 -15.60 18.93 8.14
CA GLU A 557 -15.12 20.20 8.69
C GLU A 557 -15.31 21.37 7.72
N THR A 558 -15.73 22.52 8.26
CA THR A 558 -15.87 23.78 7.51
C THR A 558 -14.61 24.64 7.62
N LEU A 559 -14.43 25.59 6.69
CA LEU A 559 -13.34 26.57 6.78
C LEU A 559 -13.43 27.42 8.07
N GLU A 560 -14.63 27.71 8.57
CA GLU A 560 -14.83 28.46 9.81
C GLU A 560 -14.33 27.67 11.03
N ASP A 561 -14.71 26.39 11.14
CA ASP A 561 -14.25 25.49 12.19
C ASP A 561 -12.72 25.36 12.18
N PHE A 562 -12.16 25.10 11.00
CA PHE A 562 -10.71 24.99 10.81
C PHE A 562 -9.99 26.28 11.21
N THR A 563 -10.49 27.44 10.79
CA THR A 563 -9.93 28.76 11.14
C THR A 563 -9.91 28.97 12.66
N GLN A 564 -10.97 28.57 13.37
CA GLN A 564 -11.02 28.67 14.83
C GLN A 564 -9.97 27.75 15.50
N ARG A 565 -9.82 26.51 15.04
CA ARG A 565 -8.82 25.57 15.57
C ARG A 565 -7.39 26.08 15.34
N VAL A 566 -7.10 26.58 14.13
CA VAL A 566 -5.79 27.14 13.79
C VAL A 566 -5.45 28.34 14.68
N ARG A 567 -6.41 29.21 15.03
CA ARG A 567 -6.17 30.32 15.98
C ARG A 567 -5.75 29.82 17.36
N GLY A 568 -6.36 28.74 17.85
CA GLY A 568 -5.97 28.08 19.09
C GLY A 568 -4.56 27.51 19.01
N TRP A 569 -4.31 26.71 17.97
CA TRP A 569 -3.02 26.06 17.69
C TRP A 569 -1.86 27.06 17.53
N ASN A 570 -2.09 28.18 16.85
CA ASN A 570 -1.13 29.28 16.72
C ASN A 570 -0.64 29.78 18.08
N THR A 571 -1.50 29.72 19.10
CA THR A 571 -1.17 30.15 20.46
C THR A 571 -0.52 29.05 21.30
N SER A 572 -1.06 27.83 21.25
CA SER A 572 -0.61 26.70 22.08
C SER A 572 0.65 26.01 21.55
N ASP A 573 0.68 25.74 20.25
CA ASP A 573 1.62 24.78 19.66
C ASP A 573 2.63 25.47 18.75
N LEU A 574 2.22 26.33 17.81
CA LEU A 574 3.14 26.98 16.87
C LEU A 574 4.26 27.75 17.59
N THR A 575 3.94 28.39 18.73
CA THR A 575 4.95 29.11 19.54
C THR A 575 5.99 28.20 20.20
N THR A 576 5.80 26.88 20.19
CA THR A 576 6.81 25.91 20.68
C THR A 576 7.92 25.67 19.65
N ILE A 577 7.61 25.76 18.35
CA ILE A 577 8.60 25.67 17.26
C ILE A 577 9.06 27.05 16.78
N TRP A 578 8.27 28.10 17.00
CA TRP A 578 8.64 29.51 16.81
C TRP A 578 8.72 30.24 18.16
N PRO A 579 9.72 29.94 19.01
CA PRO A 579 9.76 30.41 20.39
C PRO A 579 9.81 31.93 20.53
N LYS A 580 10.38 32.65 19.55
CA LYS A 580 10.45 34.13 19.56
C LYS A 580 9.20 34.80 18.99
N ALA A 581 8.28 34.04 18.40
CA ALA A 581 6.98 34.54 17.96
C ALA A 581 6.00 34.75 19.14
N LYS A 582 6.35 34.31 20.34
CA LYS A 582 5.48 34.38 21.52
C LYS A 582 5.52 35.77 22.18
N LYS A 583 4.35 36.34 22.46
CA LYS A 583 4.17 37.60 23.19
C LYS A 583 3.12 37.46 24.28
N GLY A 584 3.57 37.58 25.54
CA GLY A 584 2.71 37.29 26.69
C GLY A 584 2.25 35.83 26.70
N LYS A 585 0.94 35.61 26.63
CA LYS A 585 0.34 34.26 26.58
C LYS A 585 -0.03 33.79 25.16
N GLY A 586 0.23 34.60 24.12
CA GLY A 586 -0.21 34.32 22.75
C GLY A 586 0.88 34.50 21.70
N LEU A 587 0.51 34.30 20.45
CA LEU A 587 1.32 34.64 19.28
C LEU A 587 1.38 36.18 19.10
N ASP A 588 2.54 36.73 18.76
CA ASP A 588 2.66 38.13 18.37
C ASP A 588 2.01 38.34 16.99
N GLY A 589 0.84 38.97 16.94
CA GLY A 589 0.17 39.29 15.67
C GLY A 589 0.99 40.20 14.74
N GLY A 590 2.03 40.86 15.26
CA GLY A 590 2.96 41.66 14.46
C GLY A 590 3.84 40.87 13.49
N ILE A 591 3.93 39.53 13.63
CA ILE A 591 4.72 38.70 12.72
C ILE A 591 4.08 38.57 11.34
N PHE A 592 2.77 38.74 11.20
CA PHE A 592 2.07 38.58 9.93
C PHE A 592 2.23 39.80 9.01
N TYR A 593 2.30 39.53 7.71
CA TYR A 593 2.22 40.51 6.63
C TYR A 593 0.88 40.42 5.88
N PRO A 594 0.22 41.56 5.61
CA PRO A 594 0.52 42.87 6.18
C PRO A 594 0.20 42.92 7.68
N SER A 595 0.91 43.76 8.42
CA SER A 595 0.60 43.96 9.84
C SER A 595 -0.66 44.79 10.03
N GLY A 596 -1.40 44.52 11.10
CA GLY A 596 -2.58 45.31 11.44
C GLY A 596 -3.55 44.57 12.35
N LYS A 597 -4.70 45.19 12.60
CA LYS A 597 -5.83 44.49 13.19
C LYS A 597 -6.28 43.40 12.21
N ASN A 598 -6.54 42.19 12.72
CA ASN A 598 -6.97 41.04 11.92
C ASN A 598 -5.92 40.58 10.89
N ALA A 599 -4.62 40.78 11.13
CA ALA A 599 -3.55 40.37 10.20
C ALA A 599 -3.59 38.87 9.86
N PHE A 600 -4.05 38.03 10.80
CA PHE A 600 -4.26 36.59 10.56
C PHE A 600 -5.37 36.32 9.54
N ASP A 601 -6.44 37.12 9.51
CA ASP A 601 -7.56 36.95 8.55
C ASP A 601 -7.16 37.28 7.10
N GLN A 602 -5.98 37.88 6.91
CA GLN A 602 -5.41 38.15 5.59
C GLN A 602 -4.44 37.06 5.13
N GLN A 603 -4.31 35.98 5.90
CA GLN A 603 -3.54 34.80 5.53
C GLN A 603 -4.42 33.80 4.79
N TYR A 604 -3.80 32.91 4.01
CA TYR A 604 -4.53 31.95 3.19
C TYR A 604 -4.80 30.67 3.99
N LEU A 605 -6.07 30.29 4.13
CA LEU A 605 -6.50 29.02 4.71
C LEU A 605 -7.48 28.33 3.77
N ARG A 606 -7.40 27.00 3.67
CA ARG A 606 -8.24 26.18 2.80
C ARG A 606 -8.54 24.82 3.45
N VAL A 607 -9.77 24.34 3.22
CA VAL A 607 -10.19 22.96 3.51
C VAL A 607 -10.60 22.31 2.19
N ASN A 608 -9.90 21.25 1.80
CA ASN A 608 -10.13 20.50 0.56
C ASN A 608 -11.03 19.30 0.88
N MET A 609 -12.34 19.41 0.65
CA MET A 609 -13.30 18.43 1.17
C MET A 609 -14.07 17.68 0.08
N PHE A 610 -14.18 18.24 -1.13
CA PHE A 610 -15.17 17.77 -2.12
C PHE A 610 -14.52 17.17 -3.35
N GLY A 611 -15.16 16.14 -3.89
CA GLY A 611 -14.84 15.53 -5.19
C GLY A 611 -13.34 15.36 -5.43
N SER A 612 -12.83 16.09 -6.43
CA SER A 612 -11.48 15.95 -6.96
C SER A 612 -10.37 16.53 -6.10
N GLU A 613 -10.70 17.38 -5.12
CA GLU A 613 -9.75 17.95 -4.16
C GLU A 613 -9.29 16.95 -3.10
N ARG A 614 -10.09 15.89 -2.88
CA ARG A 614 -9.81 14.89 -1.84
C ARG A 614 -8.56 14.10 -2.18
N TYR A 615 -7.73 13.88 -1.16
CA TYR A 615 -6.53 13.06 -1.28
C TYR A 615 -6.91 11.57 -1.36
N VAL A 616 -6.22 10.80 -2.20
CA VAL A 616 -6.51 9.36 -2.40
C VAL A 616 -5.64 8.54 -1.46
N LEU A 617 -6.27 7.80 -0.56
CA LEU A 617 -5.60 6.99 0.45
C LEU A 617 -5.14 5.64 -0.11
N SER A 618 -4.14 5.07 0.55
CA SER A 618 -3.62 3.72 0.30
C SER A 618 -3.88 2.81 1.50
N VAL A 619 -5.13 2.83 1.96
CA VAL A 619 -5.57 2.05 3.13
C VAL A 619 -5.29 0.56 2.93
N THR A 620 -5.16 -0.16 4.04
CA THR A 620 -4.88 -1.59 4.08
C THR A 620 -5.83 -2.37 3.16
N GLY A 621 -5.26 -3.21 2.30
CA GLY A 621 -5.96 -4.05 1.33
C GLY A 621 -6.50 -3.32 0.09
N SER A 622 -6.38 -1.99 0.00
CA SER A 622 -6.92 -1.23 -1.14
C SER A 622 -6.27 -1.61 -2.48
N VAL A 623 -4.99 -2.00 -2.49
CA VAL A 623 -4.26 -2.36 -3.73
C VAL A 623 -4.93 -3.51 -4.49
N PHE A 624 -5.54 -4.47 -3.78
CA PHE A 624 -6.24 -5.62 -4.39
C PHE A 624 -7.54 -5.22 -5.09
N HIS A 625 -7.98 -3.97 -4.91
CA HIS A 625 -9.22 -3.43 -5.45
C HIS A 625 -8.99 -2.27 -6.42
N ARG A 626 -7.76 -1.73 -6.51
CA ARG A 626 -7.40 -0.74 -7.52
C ARG A 626 -7.39 -1.39 -8.91
N LEU A 627 -8.02 -0.74 -9.87
CA LEU A 627 -7.96 -1.15 -11.28
C LEU A 627 -6.70 -0.56 -11.92
N ALA A 628 -6.02 -1.35 -12.75
CA ALA A 628 -4.95 -0.84 -13.60
C ALA A 628 -5.52 0.04 -14.74
N PRO A 629 -4.71 0.89 -15.38
CA PRO A 629 -5.15 1.80 -16.45
C PRO A 629 -5.94 1.18 -17.61
N ASP A 630 -5.69 -0.09 -17.93
CA ASP A 630 -6.35 -0.87 -18.98
C ASP A 630 -7.42 -1.86 -18.45
N GLU A 631 -7.65 -1.90 -17.15
CA GLU A 631 -8.55 -2.85 -16.49
C GLU A 631 -9.91 -2.24 -16.09
N SER A 632 -10.37 -1.20 -16.80
CA SER A 632 -11.68 -0.60 -16.56
C SER A 632 -12.84 -1.59 -16.73
N GLY A 633 -12.64 -2.63 -17.55
CA GLY A 633 -13.68 -3.57 -17.97
C GLY A 633 -14.48 -3.11 -19.19
N PHE A 634 -14.18 -1.91 -19.72
CA PHE A 634 -14.83 -1.34 -20.89
C PHE A 634 -13.77 -1.00 -21.95
N PRO A 635 -13.87 -1.52 -23.19
CA PRO A 635 -12.77 -1.51 -24.16
C PRO A 635 -12.41 -0.11 -24.68
N ASN A 636 -13.27 0.88 -24.47
CA ASN A 636 -13.04 2.27 -24.88
C ASN A 636 -12.83 3.24 -23.70
N LEU A 637 -12.55 2.72 -22.50
CA LEU A 637 -12.31 3.52 -21.30
C LEU A 637 -10.97 3.16 -20.67
N PHE A 638 -10.07 4.15 -20.59
CA PHE A 638 -8.75 4.03 -19.97
C PHE A 638 -8.69 4.92 -18.73
N LEU A 639 -7.99 4.47 -17.69
CA LEU A 639 -7.98 5.11 -16.39
C LEU A 639 -6.64 5.80 -16.15
N ALA A 640 -6.67 7.06 -15.68
CA ALA A 640 -5.46 7.83 -15.42
C ALA A 640 -5.57 8.57 -14.08
N GLY A 641 -4.85 8.11 -13.06
CA GLY A 641 -4.85 8.73 -11.74
C GLY A 641 -4.08 7.93 -10.68
N ASP A 642 -3.71 8.61 -9.60
CA ASP A 642 -3.06 8.04 -8.42
C ASP A 642 -3.93 7.00 -7.67
N TRP A 643 -5.22 6.92 -8.02
CA TRP A 643 -6.14 5.90 -7.55
C TRP A 643 -6.01 4.55 -8.26
N THR A 644 -5.36 4.49 -9.42
CA THR A 644 -5.15 3.24 -10.19
C THR A 644 -4.02 2.38 -9.61
N ARG A 645 -3.99 1.10 -10.00
CA ARG A 645 -2.87 0.20 -9.70
C ARG A 645 -1.75 0.45 -10.71
N CYS A 646 -0.68 1.08 -10.25
CA CYS A 646 0.38 1.65 -11.12
C CYS A 646 1.80 1.37 -10.61
N GLY A 647 1.97 0.47 -9.64
CA GLY A 647 3.26 0.16 -9.02
C GLY A 647 3.53 1.00 -7.78
N MET A 648 3.38 2.33 -7.82
CA MET A 648 3.51 3.14 -6.59
C MET A 648 2.31 2.96 -5.65
N ASN A 649 1.11 2.83 -6.20
CA ASN A 649 -0.17 2.62 -5.50
C ASN A 649 -0.46 3.64 -4.38
N ALA A 650 0.16 4.82 -4.43
CA ALA A 650 0.00 5.92 -3.47
C ALA A 650 -0.39 7.24 -4.12
N GLY A 651 -1.11 8.09 -3.36
CA GLY A 651 -1.54 9.43 -3.73
C GLY A 651 -0.38 10.41 -3.93
N CYS A 652 0.34 10.35 -5.04
CA CYS A 652 1.49 11.22 -5.29
C CYS A 652 1.66 11.53 -6.76
N VAL A 653 2.48 12.54 -7.05
CA VAL A 653 2.80 12.97 -8.43
C VAL A 653 3.38 11.82 -9.25
N GLU A 654 4.29 11.03 -8.66
CA GLU A 654 4.89 9.88 -9.34
C GLU A 654 3.84 8.81 -9.66
N GLY A 655 3.00 8.41 -8.69
CA GLY A 655 1.94 7.43 -8.92
C GLY A 655 0.95 7.88 -10.01
N ALA A 656 0.55 9.16 -10.00
CA ALA A 656 -0.29 9.70 -11.06
C ALA A 656 0.42 9.71 -12.43
N THR A 657 1.72 10.03 -12.47
CA THR A 657 2.53 10.00 -13.70
C THR A 657 2.66 8.59 -14.25
N MET A 658 3.01 7.61 -13.40
CA MET A 658 3.11 6.20 -13.76
C MET A 658 1.79 5.66 -14.31
N SER A 659 0.66 6.02 -13.68
CA SER A 659 -0.67 5.72 -14.18
C SER A 659 -0.92 6.30 -15.57
N GLY A 660 -0.54 7.57 -15.79
CA GLY A 660 -0.71 8.22 -17.09
C GLY A 660 0.14 7.62 -18.21
N ILE A 661 1.38 7.22 -17.91
CA ILE A 661 2.25 6.52 -18.87
C ILE A 661 1.65 5.17 -19.25
N ALA A 662 1.15 4.41 -18.28
CA ALA A 662 0.50 3.13 -18.52
C ALA A 662 -0.81 3.30 -19.31
N ALA A 663 -1.62 4.33 -19.03
CA ALA A 663 -2.80 4.66 -19.81
C ALA A 663 -2.45 5.02 -21.27
N ALA A 664 -1.40 5.80 -21.50
CA ALA A 664 -0.92 6.13 -22.83
C ALA A 664 -0.41 4.88 -23.58
N SER A 665 0.26 3.98 -22.87
CA SER A 665 0.73 2.70 -23.45
C SER A 665 -0.46 1.84 -23.89
N ALA A 666 -1.49 1.75 -23.06
CA ALA A 666 -2.72 1.02 -23.37
C ALA A 666 -3.50 1.62 -24.55
N VAL A 667 -3.58 2.96 -24.64
CA VAL A 667 -4.25 3.67 -25.75
C VAL A 667 -3.49 3.50 -27.07
N THR A 668 -2.16 3.58 -27.03
CA THR A 668 -1.32 3.61 -28.24
C THR A 668 -0.84 2.24 -28.69
N GLY A 669 -0.86 1.24 -27.80
CA GLY A 669 -0.22 -0.06 -27.99
C GLY A 669 1.31 0.00 -28.01
N VAL A 670 1.90 1.14 -27.65
CA VAL A 670 3.36 1.33 -27.54
C VAL A 670 3.76 1.13 -26.10
N ASP A 671 4.77 0.29 -25.86
CA ASP A 671 5.34 0.12 -24.53
C ASP A 671 6.23 1.34 -24.17
N LEU A 672 5.70 2.23 -23.34
CA LEU A 672 6.40 3.45 -22.93
C LEU A 672 7.16 3.23 -21.63
N PRO A 673 8.38 3.79 -21.48
CA PRO A 673 9.19 3.61 -20.27
C PRO A 673 8.45 4.05 -19.00
N ASN A 674 8.18 3.10 -18.09
CA ASN A 674 7.50 3.33 -16.82
C ASN A 674 8.30 2.70 -15.66
N VAL A 675 9.20 3.48 -15.09
CA VAL A 675 10.22 2.98 -14.16
C VAL A 675 9.60 2.68 -12.79
N GLY A 676 9.75 1.44 -12.33
CA GLY A 676 9.22 0.97 -11.05
C GLY A 676 7.72 0.65 -11.07
N ALA A 677 7.13 0.44 -12.25
CA ALA A 677 5.75 -0.06 -12.39
C ALA A 677 5.58 -1.46 -11.79
N ASP A 678 6.65 -2.26 -11.83
CA ASP A 678 6.76 -3.57 -11.19
C ASP A 678 7.96 -3.59 -10.24
N ASP A 679 7.83 -4.31 -9.12
CA ASP A 679 8.96 -4.52 -8.17
C ASP A 679 9.93 -5.61 -8.67
N ILE A 680 9.47 -6.52 -9.54
CA ILE A 680 10.22 -7.68 -10.04
C ILE A 680 10.01 -7.77 -11.57
N PRO A 681 11.09 -7.79 -12.38
CA PRO A 681 11.00 -7.73 -13.84
C PRO A 681 10.42 -8.96 -14.57
N ASP A 682 9.93 -10.01 -13.91
CA ASP A 682 9.55 -11.28 -14.55
C ASP A 682 8.16 -11.81 -14.13
N ALA A 683 7.46 -12.39 -15.10
CA ALA A 683 5.99 -12.49 -15.20
C ALA A 683 5.30 -13.49 -14.25
N SER A 684 5.16 -13.11 -12.98
CA SER A 684 4.01 -13.56 -12.19
C SER A 684 3.56 -12.45 -11.25
N THR A 685 2.86 -11.46 -11.80
CA THR A 685 2.24 -10.41 -10.99
C THR A 685 1.10 -10.99 -10.15
N VAL A 686 0.66 -10.23 -9.15
CA VAL A 686 -0.52 -10.50 -8.31
C VAL A 686 -1.73 -11.01 -9.11
N ASN A 687 -1.88 -10.58 -10.37
CA ASN A 687 -2.95 -11.01 -11.28
C ASN A 687 -2.93 -12.52 -11.60
N ASP A 688 -1.76 -13.13 -11.79
CA ASP A 688 -1.68 -14.57 -12.08
C ASP A 688 -2.02 -15.42 -10.86
N GLN A 689 -1.65 -14.96 -9.66
CA GLN A 689 -1.89 -15.70 -8.41
C GLN A 689 -3.31 -15.48 -7.87
N ALA A 690 -3.87 -14.27 -7.97
CA ALA A 690 -5.23 -13.95 -7.54
C ALA A 690 -6.32 -14.67 -8.36
N ALA A 691 -6.02 -15.12 -9.58
CA ALA A 691 -6.93 -15.92 -10.40
C ALA A 691 -7.28 -17.29 -9.76
N TYR A 692 -6.47 -17.80 -8.83
CA TYR A 692 -6.59 -19.16 -8.26
C TYR A 692 -7.17 -19.25 -6.85
N LEU A 693 -7.78 -18.17 -6.34
CA LEU A 693 -8.15 -17.99 -4.92
C LEU A 693 -9.27 -18.86 -4.33
N SER A 694 -9.68 -19.94 -4.99
CA SER A 694 -10.70 -20.81 -4.39
C SER A 694 -10.37 -22.28 -4.52
N ASN A 695 -10.47 -22.99 -3.37
CA ASN A 695 -10.87 -24.39 -3.34
C ASN A 695 -12.29 -24.61 -3.85
N SER A 696 -12.99 -23.53 -4.25
CA SER A 696 -14.33 -23.61 -4.78
C SER A 696 -14.28 -24.32 -6.12
N ILE A 697 -14.99 -25.42 -6.11
CA ILE A 697 -15.16 -26.39 -7.16
C ILE A 697 -15.92 -25.78 -8.37
N SER A 698 -16.42 -24.54 -8.27
CA SER A 698 -17.33 -23.89 -9.22
C SER A 698 -16.70 -23.30 -10.48
N ARG A 699 -15.36 -23.23 -10.60
CA ARG A 699 -14.67 -22.56 -11.74
C ARG A 699 -13.87 -23.50 -12.67
N THR A 700 -14.33 -24.74 -12.90
CA THR A 700 -13.71 -25.64 -13.90
C THR A 700 -14.57 -25.77 -15.16
N SER A 701 -13.96 -25.58 -16.33
CA SER A 701 -14.61 -25.73 -17.65
C SER A 701 -14.57 -27.17 -18.16
N TRP A 702 -15.63 -27.56 -18.86
CA TRP A 702 -15.84 -28.86 -19.53
C TRP A 702 -14.64 -29.28 -20.42
N PRO A 703 -14.29 -30.58 -20.53
CA PRO A 703 -15.01 -31.80 -20.10
C PRO A 703 -14.72 -32.29 -18.69
N LEU A 704 -13.97 -31.52 -17.89
CA LEU A 704 -13.65 -31.85 -16.51
C LEU A 704 -14.67 -31.22 -15.55
N THR A 705 -15.96 -31.55 -15.70
CA THR A 705 -16.98 -31.31 -14.66
C THR A 705 -16.39 -31.76 -13.33
N PRO A 706 -16.55 -31.02 -12.22
CA PRO A 706 -15.74 -31.31 -11.04
C PRO A 706 -16.06 -32.71 -10.49
N PHE A 707 -15.09 -33.61 -10.74
CA PHE A 707 -15.03 -34.95 -10.22
C PHE A 707 -14.38 -34.85 -8.83
N PHE A 708 -15.18 -34.81 -7.77
CA PHE A 708 -14.69 -34.67 -6.38
C PHE A 708 -15.38 -35.69 -5.48
N ALA A 709 -14.76 -36.05 -4.36
CA ALA A 709 -15.42 -36.84 -3.32
C ALA A 709 -16.10 -35.90 -2.32
N ARG A 710 -17.24 -36.31 -1.78
CA ARG A 710 -17.95 -35.58 -0.72
C ARG A 710 -18.51 -36.54 0.31
N GLY A 711 -18.75 -36.05 1.51
CA GLY A 711 -19.40 -36.80 2.57
C GLY A 711 -19.70 -35.92 3.78
N GLU A 712 -20.13 -36.58 4.84
CA GLU A 712 -20.29 -35.98 6.16
C GLU A 712 -19.35 -36.66 7.14
N MET A 713 -18.94 -35.94 8.16
CA MET A 713 -18.01 -36.41 9.18
C MET A 713 -18.44 -35.91 10.56
N THR A 714 -18.40 -36.82 11.52
CA THR A 714 -18.25 -36.48 12.95
C THR A 714 -16.87 -36.91 13.39
N GLY A 715 -16.07 -36.02 13.95
CA GLY A 715 -14.70 -36.33 14.33
C GLY A 715 -14.23 -35.64 15.58
N TRP A 716 -13.24 -36.24 16.23
CA TRP A 716 -12.52 -35.67 17.36
C TRP A 716 -11.12 -35.31 16.91
N PHE A 717 -10.76 -34.04 17.08
CA PHE A 717 -9.48 -33.48 16.65
C PHE A 717 -8.70 -33.03 17.87
N MET A 718 -7.38 -33.24 17.84
CA MET A 718 -6.48 -32.88 18.92
C MET A 718 -5.08 -32.62 18.38
N PHE A 719 -4.42 -31.63 18.96
CA PHE A 719 -3.10 -31.17 18.54
C PHE A 719 -2.15 -31.14 19.74
N TYR A 720 -0.88 -31.45 19.51
CA TYR A 720 0.17 -31.33 20.52
C TYR A 720 1.52 -31.00 19.87
N TYR A 721 2.47 -30.56 20.68
CA TYR A 721 3.82 -30.24 20.24
C TYR A 721 4.77 -31.42 20.43
N LEU A 722 5.69 -31.57 19.47
CA LEU A 722 6.86 -32.43 19.58
C LEU A 722 8.13 -31.64 19.21
N PRO A 723 9.32 -32.06 19.67
CA PRO A 723 10.57 -31.46 19.24
C PRO A 723 10.71 -31.49 17.72
N ARG A 724 11.07 -30.34 17.13
CA ARG A 724 11.09 -30.14 15.67
C ARG A 724 11.94 -31.18 14.93
N GLU A 725 13.09 -31.54 15.48
CA GLU A 725 13.97 -32.58 14.90
C GLU A 725 13.29 -33.96 14.85
N GLN A 726 12.53 -34.31 15.89
CA GLN A 726 11.77 -35.56 15.92
C GLN A 726 10.68 -35.55 14.86
N VAL A 727 9.96 -34.44 14.71
CA VAL A 727 8.90 -34.30 13.70
C VAL A 727 9.50 -34.32 12.28
N GLN A 728 10.66 -33.72 12.06
CA GLN A 728 11.33 -33.72 10.76
C GLN A 728 11.71 -35.14 10.31
N ALA A 729 12.10 -36.01 11.26
CA ALA A 729 12.36 -37.43 10.99
C ALA A 729 11.10 -38.24 10.63
N LEU A 730 9.89 -37.69 10.88
CA LEU A 730 8.62 -38.29 10.49
C LEU A 730 8.16 -37.88 9.09
N LEU A 731 8.90 -37.05 8.36
CA LEU A 731 8.55 -36.64 7.00
C LEU A 731 9.19 -37.56 5.96
N ALA A 732 8.53 -37.69 4.81
CA ALA A 732 9.12 -38.37 3.65
C ALA A 732 10.08 -37.44 2.90
N ASP A 733 11.04 -38.00 2.13
CA ASP A 733 11.97 -37.20 1.34
C ASP A 733 11.26 -36.19 0.43
N GLY A 734 11.78 -34.96 0.37
CA GLY A 734 11.22 -33.85 -0.38
C GLY A 734 10.06 -33.12 0.32
N ILE A 735 9.74 -33.51 1.56
CA ILE A 735 8.82 -32.80 2.44
C ILE A 735 9.59 -32.35 3.67
N HIS A 736 9.54 -31.05 3.96
CA HIS A 736 10.30 -30.41 5.04
C HIS A 736 9.37 -29.66 5.99
N LEU A 737 9.80 -29.43 7.23
CA LEU A 737 9.01 -28.59 8.13
C LEU A 737 9.16 -27.11 7.76
N GLY A 738 8.04 -26.41 7.62
CA GLY A 738 7.98 -24.97 7.50
C GLY A 738 7.93 -24.25 8.86
N PRO A 739 7.80 -22.92 8.85
CA PRO A 739 7.44 -22.14 10.03
C PRO A 739 6.03 -22.54 10.51
N ALA A 740 5.86 -22.68 11.83
CA ALA A 740 4.57 -22.96 12.45
C ALA A 740 4.16 -21.78 13.34
N PRO A 741 3.14 -21.00 12.95
CA PRO A 741 2.64 -19.88 13.75
C PRO A 741 2.25 -20.32 15.17
N GLY A 742 2.65 -19.55 16.19
CA GLY A 742 2.33 -19.80 17.59
C GLY A 742 3.05 -21.00 18.24
N ALA A 743 3.97 -21.68 17.55
CA ALA A 743 4.75 -22.77 18.11
C ALA A 743 5.90 -22.27 19.01
N PRO A 744 6.14 -22.88 20.18
CA PRO A 744 7.32 -22.58 20.99
C PRO A 744 8.63 -22.84 20.21
N PRO A 745 9.73 -22.12 20.50
CA PRO A 745 11.02 -22.34 19.86
C PRO A 745 11.47 -23.80 19.93
N GLY A 746 11.89 -24.36 18.79
CA GLY A 746 12.33 -25.75 18.69
C GLY A 746 11.22 -26.81 18.72
N MET A 747 9.94 -26.42 18.80
CA MET A 747 8.79 -27.32 18.76
C MET A 747 8.03 -27.22 17.43
N HIS A 748 7.31 -28.28 17.06
CA HIS A 748 6.42 -28.28 15.88
C HIS A 748 5.09 -28.96 16.22
N PRO A 749 3.94 -28.42 15.76
CA PRO A 749 2.64 -29.02 16.04
C PRO A 749 2.39 -30.28 15.21
N VAL A 750 1.71 -31.26 15.80
CA VAL A 750 1.21 -32.47 15.14
C VAL A 750 -0.25 -32.70 15.53
N GLY A 751 -1.01 -33.31 14.62
CA GLY A 751 -2.45 -33.51 14.76
C GLY A 751 -2.86 -34.98 14.77
N LEU A 752 -3.83 -35.31 15.61
CA LEU A 752 -4.57 -36.56 15.61
C LEU A 752 -6.03 -36.27 15.30
N SER A 753 -6.64 -37.09 14.44
CA SER A 753 -8.09 -37.06 14.25
C SER A 753 -8.68 -38.46 14.26
N PHE A 754 -9.80 -38.61 14.96
CA PHE A 754 -10.55 -39.85 15.05
C PHE A 754 -11.97 -39.58 14.54
N CYS A 755 -12.34 -40.19 13.42
CA CYS A 755 -13.51 -39.74 12.66
C CYS A 755 -14.45 -40.91 12.34
N ARG A 756 -15.75 -40.61 12.32
CA ARG A 756 -16.79 -41.42 11.71
C ARG A 756 -17.29 -40.72 10.45
N TYR A 757 -17.11 -41.37 9.32
CA TYR A 757 -17.52 -40.90 8.01
C TYR A 757 -18.84 -41.54 7.58
N GLN A 758 -19.70 -40.75 6.95
CA GLN A 758 -20.98 -41.19 6.40
C GLN A 758 -21.28 -40.48 5.07
N ASN A 759 -22.21 -41.02 4.29
CA ASN A 759 -22.64 -40.46 3.00
C ASN A 759 -21.50 -40.23 1.98
N VAL A 760 -20.38 -40.95 2.11
CA VAL A 760 -19.17 -40.76 1.30
C VAL A 760 -19.37 -41.29 -0.12
N ARG A 761 -19.22 -40.42 -1.13
CA ARG A 761 -19.38 -40.74 -2.55
C ARG A 761 -18.67 -39.76 -3.47
N GLY A 762 -18.52 -40.13 -4.74
CA GLY A 762 -18.18 -39.18 -5.80
C GLY A 762 -19.35 -38.23 -6.10
N SER A 763 -19.06 -36.98 -6.45
CA SER A 763 -20.02 -35.91 -6.74
C SER A 763 -21.04 -36.26 -7.81
N PHE A 764 -20.64 -37.08 -8.79
CA PHE A 764 -21.43 -37.54 -9.93
C PHE A 764 -22.32 -38.75 -9.61
N LEU A 765 -22.21 -39.32 -8.41
CA LEU A 765 -22.95 -40.51 -8.01
C LEU A 765 -24.17 -40.17 -7.14
N PRO A 766 -25.34 -40.80 -7.38
CA PRO A 766 -26.52 -40.63 -6.54
C PRO A 766 -26.27 -41.01 -5.08
N GLY A 767 -26.99 -40.38 -4.14
CA GLY A 767 -26.81 -40.58 -2.69
C GLY A 767 -26.91 -42.04 -2.22
N PHE A 768 -27.77 -42.84 -2.84
CA PHE A 768 -27.95 -44.26 -2.47
C PHE A 768 -26.75 -45.15 -2.81
N THR A 769 -25.76 -44.64 -3.55
CA THR A 769 -24.50 -45.35 -3.88
C THR A 769 -23.36 -45.01 -2.90
N ALA A 770 -23.65 -44.25 -1.84
CA ALA A 770 -22.66 -43.90 -0.84
C ALA A 770 -22.07 -45.14 -0.15
N MET A 771 -20.79 -45.05 0.21
CA MET A 771 -20.09 -46.08 0.96
C MET A 771 -20.76 -46.27 2.32
N SER A 772 -20.78 -47.51 2.82
CA SER A 772 -21.21 -47.80 4.18
C SER A 772 -20.39 -46.97 5.19
N PRO A 773 -21.02 -46.43 6.27
CA PRO A 773 -20.32 -45.64 7.27
C PRO A 773 -19.09 -46.36 7.83
N TYR A 774 -18.03 -45.61 8.11
CA TYR A 774 -16.75 -46.18 8.50
C TYR A 774 -15.99 -45.27 9.48
N GLY A 775 -15.10 -45.89 10.25
CA GLY A 775 -14.18 -45.20 11.15
C GLY A 775 -12.82 -44.97 10.48
N GLU A 776 -12.17 -43.86 10.84
CA GLU A 776 -10.83 -43.52 10.38
C GLU A 776 -10.05 -42.82 11.50
N ALA A 777 -8.82 -43.28 11.74
CA ALA A 777 -7.84 -42.59 12.58
C ALA A 777 -6.76 -41.99 11.69
N THR A 778 -6.40 -40.72 11.90
CA THR A 778 -5.38 -40.01 11.11
C THR A 778 -4.34 -39.38 12.02
N TYR A 779 -3.07 -39.49 11.61
CA TYR A 779 -1.96 -38.73 12.16
C TYR A 779 -1.38 -37.84 11.06
N ALA A 780 -1.35 -36.54 11.31
CA ALA A 780 -1.01 -35.52 10.32
C ALA A 780 -0.06 -34.47 10.88
N ILE A 781 0.77 -33.92 10.01
CA ILE A 781 1.77 -32.90 10.34
C ILE A 781 1.44 -31.65 9.52
N PRO A 782 0.88 -30.58 10.13
CA PRO A 782 0.63 -29.31 9.45
C PRO A 782 1.94 -28.52 9.26
N TYR A 783 1.85 -27.43 8.48
CA TYR A 783 2.97 -26.51 8.21
C TYR A 783 4.22 -27.20 7.63
N THR A 784 4.00 -28.06 6.65
CA THR A 784 5.07 -28.67 5.84
C THR A 784 5.27 -27.91 4.53
N LEU A 785 6.46 -28.02 3.96
CA LEU A 785 6.88 -27.40 2.70
C LEU A 785 7.41 -28.46 1.73
N THR A 786 7.45 -28.12 0.45
CA THR A 786 8.08 -28.92 -0.61
C THR A 786 8.81 -28.01 -1.57
N ASP A 787 9.86 -28.50 -2.23
CA ASP A 787 10.62 -27.70 -3.20
C ASP A 787 9.72 -27.13 -4.30
N GLN A 788 8.75 -27.91 -4.79
CA GLN A 788 7.79 -27.45 -5.81
C GLN A 788 6.77 -26.44 -5.25
N GLY A 789 6.44 -26.55 -3.97
CA GLY A 789 5.47 -25.69 -3.28
C GLY A 789 6.03 -24.38 -2.78
N GLY A 790 7.35 -24.20 -2.73
CA GLY A 790 7.98 -23.01 -2.17
C GLY A 790 7.58 -22.84 -0.70
N ARG A 791 7.10 -21.65 -0.34
CA ARG A 791 6.68 -21.31 1.03
C ARG A 791 5.21 -21.60 1.35
N ALA A 792 4.45 -22.17 0.41
CA ALA A 792 3.05 -22.50 0.67
C ALA A 792 2.93 -23.54 1.80
N PRO A 793 2.23 -23.26 2.91
CA PRO A 793 2.06 -24.22 3.98
C PRO A 793 1.17 -25.38 3.52
N LEU A 794 1.62 -26.60 3.76
CA LEU A 794 0.95 -27.84 3.39
C LEU A 794 0.74 -28.72 4.62
N LEU A 795 -0.21 -29.65 4.53
CA LEU A 795 -0.42 -30.68 5.55
C LEU A 795 0.03 -32.04 5.02
N TYR A 796 0.89 -32.73 5.77
CA TYR A 796 1.35 -34.07 5.44
C TYR A 796 0.57 -35.11 6.27
N PRO A 797 -0.40 -35.84 5.67
CA PRO A 797 -1.07 -36.93 6.35
C PRO A 797 -0.14 -38.14 6.36
N ARG A 798 0.54 -38.35 7.48
CA ARG A 798 1.56 -39.40 7.62
C ARG A 798 0.97 -40.80 7.52
N LYS A 799 -0.12 -41.05 8.25
CA LYS A 799 -0.76 -42.36 8.32
C LYS A 799 -2.25 -42.24 8.57
N LEU A 800 -3.04 -43.09 7.91
CA LEU A 800 -4.48 -43.24 8.17
C LEU A 800 -4.82 -44.72 8.37
N TYR A 801 -5.55 -45.06 9.44
CA TYR A 801 -6.10 -46.38 9.68
C TYR A 801 -7.61 -46.36 9.47
N VAL A 802 -8.15 -47.31 8.70
CA VAL A 802 -9.54 -47.28 8.21
C VAL A 802 -10.15 -48.69 8.25
N ASN A 803 -11.43 -48.80 8.62
CA ASN A 803 -12.14 -50.09 8.69
C ASN A 803 -13.00 -50.42 7.44
N ASN A 804 -12.84 -49.67 6.33
CA ASN A 804 -13.59 -49.86 5.09
C ASN A 804 -12.67 -50.09 3.87
N LYS A 805 -12.80 -51.27 3.25
CA LYS A 805 -11.95 -51.70 2.12
C LYS A 805 -12.08 -50.80 0.89
N THR A 806 -13.29 -50.33 0.58
CA THR A 806 -13.55 -49.43 -0.56
C THR A 806 -12.89 -48.07 -0.34
N ALA A 807 -13.00 -47.52 0.87
CA ALA A 807 -12.37 -46.26 1.24
C ALA A 807 -10.83 -46.33 1.20
N ILE A 808 -10.24 -47.46 1.64
CA ILE A 808 -8.78 -47.71 1.55
C ILE A 808 -8.32 -47.73 0.09
N TRP A 809 -9.02 -48.50 -0.75
CA TRP A 809 -8.66 -48.62 -2.16
C TRP A 809 -8.79 -47.28 -2.88
N ALA A 810 -9.91 -46.57 -2.71
CA ALA A 810 -10.15 -45.29 -3.36
C ALA A 810 -9.13 -44.22 -2.92
N GLY A 811 -8.81 -44.13 -1.62
CA GLY A 811 -7.84 -43.18 -1.10
C GLY A 811 -6.42 -43.42 -1.62
N LYS A 812 -5.98 -44.68 -1.72
CA LYS A 812 -4.66 -45.02 -2.28
C LYS A 812 -4.59 -44.73 -3.78
N PHE A 813 -5.59 -45.17 -4.53
CA PHE A 813 -5.57 -45.10 -5.98
C PHE A 813 -5.72 -43.67 -6.50
N TRP A 814 -6.74 -42.94 -6.02
CA TRP A 814 -7.06 -41.60 -6.52
C TRP A 814 -6.21 -40.50 -5.89
N TYR A 815 -5.91 -40.61 -4.59
CA TYR A 815 -5.38 -39.50 -3.79
C TYR A 815 -4.00 -39.76 -3.18
N ALA A 816 -3.42 -40.95 -3.40
CA ALA A 816 -2.16 -41.38 -2.81
C ALA A 816 -2.14 -41.27 -1.26
N MET A 817 -3.28 -41.45 -0.60
CA MET A 817 -3.38 -41.40 0.86
C MET A 817 -2.79 -42.68 1.49
N PRO A 818 -1.98 -42.58 2.55
CA PRO A 818 -1.36 -43.73 3.21
C PRO A 818 -2.34 -44.49 4.13
N LYS A 819 -3.44 -45.01 3.55
CA LYS A 819 -4.49 -45.75 4.26
C LYS A 819 -4.08 -47.19 4.58
N SER A 820 -4.31 -47.68 5.79
CA SER A 820 -4.09 -49.07 6.19
C SER A 820 -5.35 -49.65 6.83
N PRO A 821 -5.62 -50.95 6.67
CA PRO A 821 -6.76 -51.57 7.32
C PRO A 821 -6.56 -51.60 8.84
N ALA A 822 -7.63 -51.38 9.58
CA ALA A 822 -7.71 -51.59 11.02
C ALA A 822 -9.13 -51.98 11.41
N GLU A 823 -9.28 -52.71 12.53
CA GLU A 823 -10.56 -52.86 13.19
C GLU A 823 -10.82 -51.59 14.00
N ILE A 824 -11.98 -50.94 13.78
CA ILE A 824 -12.29 -49.65 14.42
C ILE A 824 -13.70 -49.69 14.98
N THR A 825 -13.82 -49.31 16.26
CA THR A 825 -15.09 -49.05 16.95
C THR A 825 -15.13 -47.58 17.36
N VAL A 826 -16.19 -46.85 16.94
CA VAL A 826 -16.38 -45.43 17.24
C VAL A 826 -17.75 -45.22 17.88
N THR A 827 -17.76 -44.71 19.11
CA THR A 827 -18.96 -44.23 19.82
C THR A 827 -18.83 -42.73 20.12
N ASP A 828 -19.85 -42.15 20.76
CA ASP A 828 -19.82 -40.72 21.12
C ASP A 828 -18.79 -40.38 22.22
N SER A 829 -18.35 -41.37 23.00
CA SER A 829 -17.43 -41.20 24.13
C SER A 829 -16.13 -42.01 24.01
N ARG A 830 -15.98 -42.85 22.97
CA ARG A 830 -14.82 -43.73 22.85
C ARG A 830 -14.46 -44.02 21.39
N PHE A 831 -13.17 -44.08 21.11
CA PHE A 831 -12.62 -44.59 19.86
C PHE A 831 -11.57 -45.66 20.17
N VAL A 832 -11.71 -46.83 19.55
CA VAL A 832 -10.74 -47.92 19.65
C VAL A 832 -10.38 -48.38 18.25
N ALA A 833 -9.08 -48.45 17.95
CA ALA A 833 -8.57 -49.07 16.73
C ALA A 833 -7.45 -50.06 17.03
N SER A 834 -7.42 -51.16 16.29
CA SER A 834 -6.33 -52.15 16.35
C SER A 834 -6.09 -52.83 15.02
N ASP A 835 -4.88 -53.35 14.81
CA ASP A 835 -4.55 -54.21 13.68
C ASP A 835 -3.82 -55.50 14.10
N ASP A 836 -3.58 -56.37 13.13
CA ASP A 836 -2.88 -57.65 13.30
C ASP A 836 -1.38 -57.51 13.51
N LYS A 837 -0.82 -56.30 13.38
CA LYS A 837 0.60 -55.97 13.52
C LYS A 837 0.93 -55.39 14.89
N GLY A 838 -0.05 -55.25 15.77
CA GLY A 838 0.11 -54.77 17.13
C GLY A 838 -0.11 -53.26 17.30
N MET A 839 -0.62 -52.57 16.28
CA MET A 839 -1.11 -51.19 16.45
C MET A 839 -2.33 -51.20 17.37
N ARG A 840 -2.35 -50.28 18.35
CA ARG A 840 -3.46 -50.06 19.26
C ARG A 840 -3.64 -48.57 19.54
N ILE A 841 -4.84 -48.07 19.28
CA ILE A 841 -5.28 -46.71 19.57
C ILE A 841 -6.50 -46.80 20.47
N GLU A 842 -6.44 -46.12 21.61
CA GLU A 842 -7.56 -45.98 22.53
C GLU A 842 -7.74 -44.50 22.87
N ALA A 843 -8.94 -43.99 22.70
CA ALA A 843 -9.29 -42.64 23.08
C ALA A 843 -10.64 -42.61 23.80
N GLU A 844 -10.71 -41.85 24.88
CA GLU A 844 -11.93 -41.56 25.64
C GLU A 844 -12.22 -40.07 25.57
N PHE A 845 -13.50 -39.73 25.42
CA PHE A 845 -13.97 -38.37 25.16
C PHE A 845 -15.09 -37.97 26.12
N GLU A 846 -14.95 -36.81 26.74
CA GLU A 846 -15.97 -36.19 27.58
C GLU A 846 -16.30 -34.79 27.06
N GLN A 847 -17.48 -34.64 26.46
CA GLN A 847 -17.95 -33.36 25.92
C GLN A 847 -18.32 -32.40 27.05
N GLN A 848 -17.76 -31.19 27.01
CA GLN A 848 -17.86 -30.22 28.11
C GLN A 848 -19.00 -29.20 27.92
N SER A 849 -19.47 -29.00 26.69
CA SER A 849 -20.58 -28.08 26.40
C SER A 849 -21.40 -28.54 25.21
N ASP A 850 -22.55 -27.90 24.98
CA ASP A 850 -23.35 -28.10 23.78
C ASP A 850 -22.59 -27.67 22.51
N MET A 851 -23.01 -28.25 21.38
CA MET A 851 -22.45 -27.88 20.08
C MET A 851 -22.87 -26.46 19.69
N ARG A 852 -21.95 -25.70 19.11
CA ARG A 852 -22.19 -24.34 18.60
C ARG A 852 -21.64 -24.21 17.19
N ALA A 853 -22.16 -23.22 16.45
CA ALA A 853 -21.64 -22.87 15.13
C ALA A 853 -20.14 -22.57 15.24
N PHE A 854 -19.34 -23.15 14.36
CA PHE A 854 -17.90 -23.05 14.47
C PHE A 854 -17.38 -21.68 14.03
N SER A 855 -18.01 -21.08 13.02
CA SER A 855 -17.68 -19.75 12.48
C SER A 855 -17.72 -18.61 13.50
N THR A 856 -18.40 -18.80 14.64
CA THR A 856 -18.48 -17.79 15.72
C THR A 856 -17.56 -18.11 16.90
N HIS A 857 -16.78 -19.19 16.84
CA HIS A 857 -15.87 -19.57 17.92
C HIS A 857 -14.58 -18.73 17.87
N PRO A 858 -14.05 -18.23 19.01
CA PRO A 858 -12.77 -17.50 19.04
C PRO A 858 -11.53 -18.27 18.53
N ALA A 859 -11.65 -19.58 18.31
CA ALA A 859 -10.56 -20.44 17.87
C ALA A 859 -10.68 -20.81 16.37
N PHE A 860 -11.66 -20.23 15.67
CA PHE A 860 -11.95 -20.53 14.27
C PHE A 860 -10.75 -20.27 13.36
N GLY A 861 -10.08 -19.12 13.51
CA GLY A 861 -8.86 -18.78 12.75
C GLY A 861 -7.76 -19.81 12.97
N ALA A 862 -7.32 -20.00 14.22
CA ALA A 862 -6.23 -20.91 14.57
C ALA A 862 -6.45 -22.36 14.11
N ILE A 863 -7.68 -22.88 14.18
CA ILE A 863 -8.01 -24.22 13.67
C ILE A 863 -8.07 -24.22 12.13
N SER A 864 -8.64 -23.18 11.52
CA SER A 864 -8.69 -23.05 10.06
C SER A 864 -7.29 -23.06 9.46
N ASP A 865 -6.33 -22.39 10.09
CA ASP A 865 -4.94 -22.32 9.63
C ASP A 865 -4.22 -23.68 9.67
N MET A 866 -4.63 -24.59 10.55
CA MET A 866 -4.07 -25.94 10.62
C MET A 866 -4.81 -26.94 9.72
N LEU A 867 -6.13 -26.79 9.53
CA LEU A 867 -6.96 -27.79 8.86
C LEU A 867 -7.30 -27.48 7.39
N ASP A 868 -7.25 -26.21 6.96
CA ASP A 868 -7.56 -25.78 5.58
C ASP A 868 -6.33 -25.81 4.64
N LEU A 869 -5.26 -26.46 5.09
CA LEU A 869 -4.02 -26.63 4.33
C LEU A 869 -4.19 -27.66 3.20
N THR A 870 -3.54 -27.41 2.07
CA THR A 870 -3.50 -28.39 0.97
C THR A 870 -2.65 -29.59 1.41
N PHE A 871 -3.18 -30.81 1.20
CA PHE A 871 -2.50 -32.03 1.61
C PHE A 871 -1.41 -32.35 0.60
N VAL A 872 -0.23 -32.72 1.10
CA VAL A 872 0.86 -33.28 0.29
C VAL A 872 1.05 -34.75 0.60
N THR A 873 1.09 -35.60 -0.41
CA THR A 873 1.39 -37.04 -0.26
C THR A 873 2.46 -37.48 -1.27
N ARG A 874 3.18 -38.55 -0.96
CA ARG A 874 4.22 -39.12 -1.83
C ARG A 874 3.78 -40.49 -2.34
N LYS A 875 3.80 -40.69 -3.66
CA LYS A 875 3.56 -42.00 -4.28
C LYS A 875 4.77 -42.92 -4.11
N ALA A 876 4.56 -44.22 -4.24
CA ALA A 876 5.63 -45.23 -4.18
C ALA A 876 6.72 -45.03 -5.24
N ASN A 877 6.42 -44.34 -6.35
CA ASN A 877 7.39 -43.99 -7.40
C ASN A 877 8.12 -42.65 -7.15
N GLY A 878 7.98 -42.07 -5.95
CA GLY A 878 8.67 -40.85 -5.54
C GLY A 878 7.95 -39.54 -5.87
N VAL A 879 6.89 -39.55 -6.69
CA VAL A 879 6.17 -38.35 -7.14
C VAL A 879 5.27 -37.78 -6.03
N LEU A 880 5.35 -36.46 -5.81
CA LEU A 880 4.48 -35.72 -4.90
C LEU A 880 3.09 -35.46 -5.51
N ARG A 881 2.06 -35.46 -4.66
CA ARG A 881 0.66 -35.18 -5.02
C ARG A 881 0.06 -34.20 -4.04
N TYR A 882 -0.75 -33.29 -4.56
CA TYR A 882 -1.39 -32.22 -3.81
C TYR A 882 -2.91 -32.34 -3.90
N ASN A 883 -3.60 -32.34 -2.77
CA ASN A 883 -5.05 -32.52 -2.69
C ASN A 883 -5.69 -31.49 -1.75
N ALA A 884 -6.81 -30.88 -2.15
CA ALA A 884 -7.57 -29.98 -1.27
C ALA A 884 -8.67 -30.74 -0.55
N PHE A 885 -8.62 -30.79 0.79
CA PHE A 885 -9.66 -31.36 1.64
C PHE A 885 -10.38 -30.21 2.37
N ASN A 886 -11.59 -29.88 1.94
CA ASN A 886 -12.39 -28.79 2.47
C ASN A 886 -13.43 -29.33 3.45
N LEU A 887 -13.31 -28.96 4.72
CA LEU A 887 -14.21 -29.34 5.82
C LEU A 887 -15.46 -28.44 5.95
N GLU A 888 -15.67 -27.50 5.03
CA GLU A 888 -16.78 -26.53 5.04
C GLU A 888 -16.97 -25.89 6.43
N MET A 889 -15.85 -25.54 7.09
CA MET A 889 -15.80 -25.19 8.51
C MET A 889 -16.72 -24.02 8.89
N ALA A 890 -16.99 -23.10 7.96
CA ALA A 890 -17.93 -22.00 8.17
C ALA A 890 -19.38 -22.46 8.45
N GLN A 891 -19.75 -23.67 8.00
CA GLN A 891 -21.04 -24.32 8.21
C GLN A 891 -20.98 -25.44 9.26
N ALA A 892 -19.81 -25.71 9.83
CA ALA A 892 -19.61 -26.77 10.80
C ALA A 892 -20.08 -26.39 12.21
N PHE A 893 -20.30 -27.41 13.03
CA PHE A 893 -20.54 -27.27 14.46
C PHE A 893 -19.37 -27.85 15.25
N VAL A 894 -19.03 -27.26 16.39
CA VAL A 894 -17.98 -27.74 17.29
C VAL A 894 -18.44 -27.79 18.74
N ALA A 895 -17.84 -28.70 19.52
CA ALA A 895 -17.97 -28.77 20.97
C ALA A 895 -16.59 -29.07 21.61
N PRO A 896 -16.19 -28.38 22.70
CA PRO A 896 -15.00 -28.72 23.47
C PRO A 896 -15.11 -30.11 24.10
N VAL A 897 -14.01 -30.86 24.09
CA VAL A 897 -13.96 -32.24 24.62
C VAL A 897 -12.70 -32.43 25.44
N HIS A 898 -12.83 -32.98 26.65
CA HIS A 898 -11.68 -33.57 27.34
C HIS A 898 -11.37 -34.92 26.71
N ALA A 899 -10.12 -35.16 26.30
CA ALA A 899 -9.72 -36.40 25.64
C ALA A 899 -8.53 -37.05 26.33
N ARG A 900 -8.61 -38.35 26.65
CA ARG A 900 -7.44 -39.16 27.03
C ARG A 900 -7.11 -40.10 25.88
N VAL A 901 -5.88 -40.03 25.36
CA VAL A 901 -5.48 -40.82 24.19
C VAL A 901 -4.24 -41.64 24.52
N LYS A 902 -4.29 -42.91 24.14
CA LYS A 902 -3.16 -43.83 24.16
C LYS A 902 -2.94 -44.44 22.78
N VAL A 903 -1.74 -44.28 22.24
CA VAL A 903 -1.32 -44.81 20.95
C VAL A 903 -0.04 -45.63 21.12
N SER A 904 -0.09 -46.87 20.66
CA SER A 904 1.05 -47.75 20.50
C SER A 904 1.05 -48.26 19.07
N ASP A 905 2.01 -47.84 18.26
CA ASP A 905 2.12 -48.25 16.86
C ASP A 905 3.55 -48.74 16.59
N PRO A 906 3.76 -50.04 16.33
CA PRO A 906 5.07 -50.60 16.03
C PRO A 906 5.53 -50.31 14.59
N ASP A 907 4.66 -49.79 13.71
CA ASP A 907 5.04 -49.38 12.36
C ASP A 907 5.93 -48.12 12.45
N PRO A 908 7.18 -48.14 11.95
CA PRO A 908 8.04 -46.95 11.95
C PRO A 908 7.49 -45.82 11.06
N ASN A 909 6.53 -46.09 10.17
CA ASN A 909 5.78 -45.10 9.39
C ASN A 909 4.37 -44.82 9.97
N GLY A 910 4.08 -45.38 11.13
CA GLY A 910 2.82 -45.28 11.85
C GLY A 910 2.69 -43.99 12.66
N PHE A 911 1.78 -44.03 13.63
CA PHE A 911 1.55 -42.93 14.56
C PHE A 911 2.71 -42.82 15.55
N ALA A 912 3.06 -41.59 15.95
CA ALA A 912 3.98 -41.42 17.07
C ALA A 912 3.35 -41.94 18.37
N PRO A 913 4.13 -42.50 19.32
CA PRO A 913 3.61 -42.90 20.63
C PRO A 913 2.98 -41.73 21.37
N VAL A 914 1.79 -41.94 21.93
CA VAL A 914 1.06 -40.94 22.71
C VAL A 914 0.47 -41.61 23.94
N ASP A 915 0.63 -40.99 25.12
CA ASP A 915 -0.07 -41.41 26.34
C ASP A 915 -0.36 -40.17 27.20
N GLN A 916 -1.32 -39.35 26.75
CA GLN A 916 -1.60 -38.05 27.38
C GLN A 916 -3.08 -37.68 27.37
N ALA A 917 -3.42 -36.73 28.24
CA ALA A 917 -4.72 -36.07 28.24
C ALA A 917 -4.61 -34.74 27.49
N PHE A 918 -5.67 -34.38 26.77
CA PHE A 918 -5.80 -33.15 26.03
C PHE A 918 -6.85 -32.28 26.69
N ARG A 919 -6.49 -31.01 26.91
CA ARG A 919 -7.43 -30.01 27.41
C ARG A 919 -8.55 -29.78 26.38
N PRO A 920 -9.77 -29.43 26.83
CA PRO A 920 -10.84 -29.01 25.94
C PRO A 920 -10.46 -27.80 25.08
N LEU A 921 -11.23 -27.58 24.01
CA LEU A 921 -11.08 -26.44 23.12
C LEU A 921 -11.16 -25.10 23.86
N GLU A 922 -10.11 -24.29 23.75
CA GLU A 922 -9.99 -22.94 24.32
C GLU A 922 -9.75 -21.91 23.20
N GLY A 923 -10.07 -20.63 23.46
CA GLY A 923 -9.69 -19.51 22.59
C GLY A 923 -8.47 -18.78 23.16
N GLY A 924 -7.46 -18.50 22.34
CA GLY A 924 -6.22 -17.82 22.76
C GLY A 924 -4.99 -18.21 21.93
N GLU A 925 -3.82 -17.74 22.32
CA GLU A 925 -2.54 -18.06 21.66
C GLU A 925 -2.10 -19.52 21.91
N GLY A 926 -1.61 -20.18 20.86
CA GLY A 926 -1.09 -21.57 20.91
C GLY A 926 -2.05 -22.63 20.35
N LEU A 927 -1.89 -23.89 20.77
CA LEU A 927 -2.72 -24.99 20.26
C LEU A 927 -4.14 -24.96 20.82
N PRO A 928 -5.16 -25.20 19.98
CA PRO A 928 -6.56 -25.01 20.32
C PRO A 928 -7.10 -26.03 21.33
N GLY A 929 -6.41 -27.14 21.61
CA GLY A 929 -6.92 -28.22 22.46
C GLY A 929 -7.76 -29.23 21.68
N ALA A 930 -8.55 -30.04 22.40
CA ALA A 930 -9.36 -31.12 21.83
C ALA A 930 -10.84 -30.71 21.65
N PHE A 931 -11.40 -31.06 20.50
CA PHE A 931 -12.79 -30.78 20.16
C PHE A 931 -13.42 -31.88 19.32
N ARG A 932 -14.74 -31.93 19.39
CA ARG A 932 -15.60 -32.66 18.46
C ARG A 932 -16.12 -31.70 17.40
N ILE A 933 -16.13 -32.14 16.14
CA ILE A 933 -16.67 -31.40 15.00
C ILE A 933 -17.71 -32.24 14.24
N TRP A 934 -18.75 -31.56 13.76
CA TRP A 934 -19.74 -32.09 12.82
C TRP A 934 -19.74 -31.23 11.57
N CYS A 935 -19.42 -31.82 10.42
CA CYS A 935 -19.29 -31.06 9.17
C CYS A 935 -19.59 -31.90 7.92
N SER A 936 -19.95 -31.19 6.87
CA SER A 936 -19.83 -31.68 5.49
C SER A 936 -18.41 -31.47 5.00
N TRP A 937 -17.93 -32.34 4.11
CA TRP A 937 -16.61 -32.18 3.53
C TRP A 937 -16.59 -32.53 2.05
N SER A 938 -15.60 -31.96 1.35
CA SER A 938 -15.26 -32.31 -0.03
C SER A 938 -13.75 -32.50 -0.20
N LEU A 939 -13.36 -33.40 -1.10
CA LEU A 939 -11.97 -33.65 -1.48
C LEU A 939 -11.84 -33.43 -2.98
N GLY A 940 -10.94 -32.53 -3.37
CA GLY A 940 -10.80 -31.99 -4.72
C GLY A 940 -10.55 -33.01 -5.83
N ASN A 941 -10.42 -32.53 -7.06
CA ASN A 941 -10.26 -33.40 -8.22
C ASN A 941 -8.90 -34.14 -8.20
N PRO A 942 -8.87 -35.50 -8.20
CA PRO A 942 -7.63 -36.28 -8.11
C PRO A 942 -6.65 -36.05 -9.29
N PHE A 943 -7.14 -35.50 -10.41
CA PHE A 943 -6.33 -35.17 -11.56
C PHE A 943 -5.74 -33.75 -11.52
N ALA A 944 -6.18 -32.89 -10.61
CA ALA A 944 -5.86 -31.47 -10.57
C ALA A 944 -4.69 -31.10 -9.63
N SER A 945 -3.74 -32.01 -9.41
CA SER A 945 -2.66 -31.83 -8.42
C SER A 945 -1.84 -30.54 -8.62
N GLY A 946 -1.52 -30.16 -9.87
CA GLY A 946 -0.79 -28.91 -10.13
C GLY A 946 -1.62 -27.66 -9.81
N GLN A 947 -2.92 -27.70 -10.14
CA GLN A 947 -3.85 -26.62 -9.80
C GLN A 947 -4.00 -26.47 -8.27
N MET A 948 -4.05 -27.58 -7.52
CA MET A 948 -4.13 -27.54 -6.06
C MET A 948 -2.87 -26.93 -5.43
N LEU A 949 -1.69 -27.21 -6.00
CA LEU A 949 -0.43 -26.57 -5.58
C LEU A 949 -0.45 -25.07 -5.86
N ASN A 950 -0.90 -24.65 -7.05
CA ASN A 950 -1.02 -23.24 -7.41
C ASN A 950 -2.04 -22.52 -6.52
N ALA A 951 -3.16 -23.15 -6.21
CA ALA A 951 -4.15 -22.63 -5.27
C ALA A 951 -3.60 -22.57 -3.82
N ALA A 952 -2.67 -23.45 -3.44
CA ALA A 952 -1.98 -23.38 -2.15
C ALA A 952 -1.03 -22.18 -2.10
N LYS A 953 -0.25 -21.96 -3.18
CA LYS A 953 0.62 -20.79 -3.33
C LYS A 953 -0.18 -19.48 -3.30
N ALA A 954 -1.27 -19.41 -4.07
CA ALA A 954 -2.19 -18.27 -4.07
C ALA A 954 -2.89 -18.05 -2.71
N ARG A 955 -3.14 -19.10 -1.92
CA ARG A 955 -3.68 -18.95 -0.55
C ARG A 955 -2.62 -18.51 0.44
N ALA A 956 -1.40 -19.03 0.34
CA ALA A 956 -0.25 -18.56 1.12
C ALA A 956 0.02 -17.06 0.86
N PHE A 957 -0.27 -16.61 -0.37
CA PHE A 957 -0.21 -15.22 -0.79
C PHE A 957 -1.25 -14.31 -0.08
N ILE A 958 -2.46 -14.80 0.27
CA ILE A 958 -3.54 -14.00 0.92
C ILE A 958 -3.72 -14.29 2.42
N ARG A 959 -3.34 -15.46 2.90
CA ARG A 959 -3.50 -15.87 4.30
C ARG A 959 -2.14 -16.00 4.96
N GLN A 960 -1.59 -14.88 5.37
CA GLN A 960 -0.65 -14.84 6.50
C GLN A 960 -1.06 -13.81 7.58
N GLY A 961 -2.31 -13.32 7.55
CA GLY A 961 -2.84 -12.34 8.51
C GLY A 961 -4.03 -12.86 9.32
N GLY A 962 -3.86 -14.00 10.00
CA GLY A 962 -4.81 -14.52 11.00
C GLY A 962 -4.33 -14.22 12.40
#